data_AF-A0A1G9Y5F8-F1
#
_entry.id   AF-A0A1G9Y5F8-F1
#
_cell.length_a   1.000
_cell.length_b   1.000
_cell.length_c   1.000
_cell.angle_alpha   90.00
_cell.angle_beta   90.00
_cell.angle_gamma   90.00
#
_symmetry.space_group_name_H-M   'P 1'
#
loop_
_entity.id
_entity.type
_entity.pdbx_description
1 polymer ?
#
loop_
_entity_poly.entity_id
_entity_poly.type
_entity_poly.pdbx_seq_one_letter_code
_entity_poly.pdbx_strand_id
1 'polypeptide(L)'
;MRGIHRFRHVVWRTSTALIVVAAVTLASAAAASSQTAAPPEDKGPVGWAAYRGLGGMAALRGATETRQFSSYDREGRNNDGFKGTYSCLRTIATNCVIAERAGAGEIESIWFTRDEGIVTKTGWIKVELDGRTVLKAPLQDVVDGKLGAPFVWPLVGNRDDTSGGVVIKVPMPFRTSMRVTTQHNPLFHHVVYRTFADADGVPAFDPKDPATDVIARLRASGLADPKPAQRGASTSRSTVDIQPGAAAKVATLSGPAQISQLRVRLPQVIPSPTVADDGRAFGPGGASTFTAAVHPKNTGVRLTRRFDPEVENQLANVLVDGILAGQWRHKSRLGPLTWLDQSMEIAPALTSGKSKITVRTEFAASDVDLNEFRYDVHSLVDGSWVRTDVMDLGPQHPGEEAAHGYKVEKQTWQGRRSSYYPVDAGQVAASDAVLSGARLRISFDGVTTVDAPIGEFFGSGLGEFDVRSLMFSMDPGKDGWYTSWWPMPFGRNAVVEIVNGSSTTIQAASVEVTSAPDSKVAEGLRPNGSLGYFHATHRSGAAERDKDWIALDTSGRGVYYGMTHSMRGKLPLGTDVPRLYLEGDERIYADGVLTPIQYGTGTEDFYESGWYFRTGTFAMPSAGYPAHEVGGDGCQFDCTGAYRLMVTDAIPFSSAFRFGMESGPLADVAADYSATSYWYGTSRTTLRGTDRIDLGNAKERDLHGYRSDEETTAKLTSSFEGDDDHDSATGTITSSTGKISFTVAVDKANTGVQLVRTADHARPYQEVKVLVDGKEVGTWLQPTGNASQRWLQDTFAIPAKFTSGKQKLAIALEPARGSAPWTASTYAVRSFVGPFDAGAARSAAQRLDPGALDWSAPDRGPLVRDSRDPVSTRPGG
;
A
#
# COMPACT_ATOMS: atom_id res chain seq x y z
N MET A 1 30.13 51.41 4.17
CA MET A 1 31.47 51.88 3.73
C MET A 1 32.46 51.70 4.88
N ARG A 2 33.64 51.13 4.57
CA ARG A 2 34.86 50.99 5.42
C ARG A 2 34.69 50.07 6.65
N GLY A 3 35.34 48.93 6.82
CA GLY A 3 36.53 48.36 6.19
C GLY A 3 37.75 48.45 7.13
N ILE A 4 38.55 47.36 7.14
CA ILE A 4 40.01 47.33 7.42
C ILE A 4 40.39 47.22 8.92
N HIS A 5 41.38 46.46 9.39
CA HIS A 5 42.14 45.27 8.98
C HIS A 5 43.23 45.09 10.07
N ARG A 6 43.69 43.85 10.22
CA ARG A 6 45.11 43.46 10.41
C ARG A 6 45.83 43.51 11.78
N PHE A 7 46.04 42.29 12.29
CA PHE A 7 47.31 41.55 12.40
C PHE A 7 48.39 41.93 13.46
N ARG A 8 48.78 40.85 14.18
CA ARG A 8 50.14 40.46 14.67
C ARG A 8 50.73 41.21 15.88
N HIS A 9 51.57 40.63 16.74
CA HIS A 9 51.86 39.27 17.26
C HIS A 9 53.18 39.41 18.07
N VAL A 10 53.32 38.69 19.21
CA VAL A 10 54.57 38.22 19.89
C VAL A 10 55.42 39.34 20.61
N VAL A 11 56.16 39.18 21.72
CA VAL A 11 56.88 38.05 22.35
C VAL A 11 57.18 38.26 23.87
N TRP A 12 56.84 37.24 24.67
CA TRP A 12 57.53 36.51 25.77
C TRP A 12 58.51 37.15 26.79
N ARG A 13 58.49 36.58 28.02
CA ARG A 13 59.59 35.81 28.67
C ARG A 13 59.07 35.06 29.92
N THR A 14 59.00 33.72 30.01
CA THR A 14 60.00 32.61 30.16
C THR A 14 60.21 32.14 31.60
N SER A 15 60.11 30.82 31.81
CA SER A 15 60.88 29.95 32.74
C SER A 15 60.27 28.53 32.65
N THR A 16 60.92 27.36 32.58
CA THR A 16 62.31 26.89 32.39
C THR A 16 62.16 25.41 31.97
N ALA A 17 63.05 24.89 31.12
CA ALA A 17 62.99 23.55 30.54
C ALA A 17 63.73 22.48 31.36
N LEU A 18 63.27 21.23 31.27
CA LEU A 18 64.15 20.04 31.21
C LEU A 18 63.40 18.85 30.59
N ILE A 19 64.02 18.27 29.55
CA ILE A 19 63.54 17.17 28.72
C ILE A 19 64.18 15.87 29.20
N VAL A 20 63.40 14.80 29.31
CA VAL A 20 63.88 13.41 29.23
C VAL A 20 62.99 12.67 28.25
N VAL A 21 63.59 12.10 27.21
CA VAL A 21 62.94 11.30 26.16
C VAL A 21 62.82 9.85 26.66
N ALA A 22 61.60 9.32 26.68
CA ALA A 22 61.34 7.89 26.81
C ALA A 22 60.47 7.43 25.62
N ALA A 23 61.02 6.50 24.84
CA ALA A 23 60.32 5.83 23.75
C ALA A 23 59.25 4.89 24.33
N VAL A 24 57.98 5.13 23.98
CA VAL A 24 56.88 4.21 24.28
C VAL A 24 56.42 3.58 22.97
N THR A 25 56.64 2.27 22.88
CA THR A 25 56.01 1.38 21.91
C THR A 25 54.51 1.35 22.16
N LEU A 26 53.74 2.07 21.35
CA LEU A 26 52.28 1.94 21.31
C LEU A 26 51.92 0.63 20.61
N ALA A 27 51.75 -0.42 21.39
CA ALA A 27 50.99 -1.59 20.96
C ALA A 27 49.54 -1.14 20.70
N SER A 28 49.17 -1.03 19.44
CA SER A 28 47.79 -0.89 18.99
C SER A 28 47.06 -2.20 19.32
N ALA A 29 46.44 -2.24 20.51
CA ALA A 29 45.41 -3.21 20.80
C ALA A 29 44.27 -2.98 19.81
N ALA A 30 44.24 -3.77 18.74
CA ALA A 30 43.08 -3.90 17.89
C ALA A 30 41.92 -4.34 18.78
N ALA A 31 41.01 -3.40 19.06
CA ALA A 31 39.70 -3.74 19.58
C ALA A 31 39.04 -4.62 18.52
N ALA A 32 39.11 -5.93 18.71
CA ALA A 32 38.30 -6.88 17.98
C ALA A 32 36.85 -6.53 18.29
N SER A 33 36.22 -5.76 17.41
CA SER A 33 34.77 -5.60 17.42
C SER A 33 34.19 -7.00 17.24
N SER A 34 33.53 -7.49 18.27
CA SER A 34 32.64 -8.65 18.14
C SER A 34 31.49 -8.21 17.24
N GLN A 35 31.70 -8.30 15.93
CA GLN A 35 30.66 -8.13 14.92
C GLN A 35 29.71 -9.33 15.07
N THR A 36 28.60 -9.09 15.78
CA THR A 36 27.51 -10.03 15.91
C THR A 36 26.91 -10.31 14.52
N ALA A 37 26.67 -11.59 14.23
CA ALA A 37 26.04 -12.06 13.00
C ALA A 37 24.73 -11.31 12.73
N ALA A 38 24.46 -10.97 11.46
CA ALA A 38 23.16 -10.42 11.09
C ALA A 38 22.05 -11.47 11.31
N PRO A 39 20.79 -11.05 11.48
CA PRO A 39 19.67 -11.98 11.59
C PRO A 39 19.65 -12.94 10.38
N PRO A 40 19.17 -14.19 10.54
CA PRO A 40 18.95 -15.12 9.43
C PRO A 40 18.04 -14.48 8.36
N GLU A 41 17.99 -15.06 7.15
CA GLU A 41 17.14 -14.61 6.03
C GLU A 41 15.66 -14.51 6.45
N ASP A 42 15.28 -13.36 7.01
CA ASP A 42 13.92 -13.09 7.45
C ASP A 42 13.09 -12.70 6.23
N LYS A 43 12.25 -13.64 5.78
CA LYS A 43 11.34 -13.46 4.66
C LYS A 43 10.10 -12.63 5.03
N GLY A 44 9.93 -12.29 6.33
CA GLY A 44 8.68 -11.79 6.87
C GLY A 44 7.60 -12.88 6.92
N PRO A 45 6.33 -12.52 7.21
CA PRO A 45 5.23 -13.47 7.18
C PRO A 45 4.98 -13.96 5.74
N VAL A 46 4.70 -15.26 5.57
CA VAL A 46 4.46 -15.93 4.29
C VAL A 46 3.09 -16.62 4.31
N GLY A 47 2.32 -16.49 3.23
CA GLY A 47 0.97 -17.02 3.11
C GLY A 47 0.00 -16.37 4.11
N TRP A 48 -0.89 -17.18 4.68
CA TRP A 48 -1.86 -16.72 5.69
C TRP A 48 -1.25 -16.08 6.93
N ALA A 49 0.06 -16.29 7.19
CA ALA A 49 0.76 -15.62 8.29
C ALA A 49 0.74 -14.08 8.15
N ALA A 50 0.61 -13.54 6.93
CA ALA A 50 0.52 -12.10 6.70
C ALA A 50 -0.71 -11.48 7.37
N TYR A 51 -1.85 -12.16 7.33
CA TYR A 51 -3.08 -11.71 7.99
C TYR A 51 -3.17 -12.15 9.46
N ARG A 52 -2.55 -13.27 9.82
CA ARG A 52 -2.55 -13.78 11.21
C ARG A 52 -1.54 -13.05 12.10
N GLY A 53 -0.51 -12.43 11.50
CA GLY A 53 0.64 -11.83 12.17
C GLY A 53 0.64 -10.30 12.26
N LEU A 54 -0.51 -9.63 12.14
CA LEU A 54 -0.61 -8.16 12.10
C LEU A 54 -0.05 -7.43 13.34
N GLY A 55 0.12 -8.13 14.47
CA GLY A 55 0.84 -7.60 15.63
C GLY A 55 2.34 -7.33 15.39
N GLY A 56 2.93 -8.01 14.42
CA GLY A 56 4.37 -7.99 14.10
C GLY A 56 4.74 -7.15 12.88
N MET A 57 3.86 -6.27 12.39
CA MET A 57 4.13 -5.47 11.16
C MET A 57 5.38 -4.59 11.24
N ALA A 58 5.84 -4.27 12.46
CA ALA A 58 7.06 -3.52 12.71
C ALA A 58 8.35 -4.31 12.42
N ALA A 59 8.27 -5.62 12.18
CA ALA A 59 9.42 -6.43 11.82
C ALA A 59 9.99 -6.01 10.46
N LEU A 60 11.28 -5.68 10.45
CA LEU A 60 12.04 -5.40 9.24
C LEU A 60 12.32 -6.72 8.52
N ARG A 61 12.35 -6.69 7.19
CA ARG A 61 12.58 -7.87 6.36
C ARG A 61 14.01 -7.89 5.83
N GLY A 62 14.51 -9.10 5.54
CA GLY A 62 15.83 -9.34 4.98
C GLY A 62 15.86 -9.26 3.46
N ALA A 63 16.61 -10.17 2.83
CA ALA A 63 16.80 -10.24 1.37
C ALA A 63 15.53 -10.72 0.63
N THR A 64 14.52 -9.88 0.56
CA THR A 64 13.27 -10.11 -0.17
C THR A 64 12.93 -8.88 -1.00
N GLU A 65 12.35 -9.09 -2.19
CA GLU A 65 11.84 -8.00 -3.03
C GLU A 65 10.38 -8.29 -3.41
N THR A 66 9.52 -7.29 -3.29
CA THR A 66 8.15 -7.30 -3.83
C THR A 66 8.15 -6.62 -5.19
N ARG A 67 7.57 -7.27 -6.20
CA ARG A 67 7.56 -6.86 -7.60
C ARG A 67 6.18 -7.05 -8.23
N GLN A 68 5.96 -6.50 -9.41
CA GLN A 68 4.69 -6.60 -10.14
C GLN A 68 4.92 -7.02 -11.60
N PHE A 69 4.01 -7.82 -12.11
CA PHE A 69 3.72 -7.87 -13.55
C PHE A 69 2.47 -7.05 -13.81
N SER A 70 2.51 -6.16 -14.79
CA SER A 70 1.34 -5.38 -15.20
C SER A 70 1.27 -5.27 -16.72
N SER A 71 0.16 -4.75 -17.20
CA SER A 71 -0.09 -4.48 -18.63
C SER A 71 0.40 -3.11 -19.11
N TYR A 72 1.16 -2.37 -18.29
CA TYR A 72 1.68 -1.03 -18.58
C TYR A 72 2.25 -0.89 -19.99
N ASP A 73 2.17 0.32 -20.53
CA ASP A 73 2.69 0.66 -21.83
C ASP A 73 4.21 0.69 -21.82
N ARG A 74 4.81 -0.24 -22.58
CA ARG A 74 6.27 -0.35 -22.70
C ARG A 74 6.90 0.83 -23.45
N GLU A 75 6.12 1.71 -24.06
CA GLU A 75 6.61 2.98 -24.61
C GLU A 75 6.69 4.10 -23.55
N GLY A 76 6.22 3.87 -22.32
CA GLY A 76 6.05 4.90 -21.28
C GLY A 76 4.88 5.83 -21.57
N ARG A 77 3.87 5.31 -22.26
CA ARG A 77 2.69 6.04 -22.75
C ARG A 77 1.43 5.51 -22.03
N ASN A 78 0.23 5.74 -22.57
CA ASN A 78 -1.04 5.38 -21.89
C ASN A 78 -1.81 4.21 -22.53
N ASN A 79 -1.14 3.26 -23.22
CA ASN A 79 -1.80 2.05 -23.74
C ASN A 79 -1.59 0.84 -22.81
N ASP A 80 -1.92 1.02 -21.54
CA ASP A 80 -1.69 0.09 -20.42
C ASP A 80 -2.63 -1.11 -20.39
N GLY A 81 -3.48 -1.24 -21.40
CA GLY A 81 -4.48 -2.29 -21.49
C GLY A 81 -5.54 -2.02 -22.56
N PHE A 82 -5.70 -0.76 -22.99
CA PHE A 82 -6.73 -0.34 -23.96
C PHE A 82 -6.76 -1.19 -25.23
N LYS A 83 -5.60 -1.49 -25.83
CA LYS A 83 -5.47 -2.37 -27.01
C LYS A 83 -5.01 -3.79 -26.64
N GLY A 84 -4.64 -4.01 -25.39
CA GLY A 84 -4.08 -5.27 -24.91
C GLY A 84 -2.68 -5.61 -25.44
N THR A 85 -1.97 -4.66 -26.06
CA THR A 85 -0.68 -4.87 -26.73
C THR A 85 0.37 -5.49 -25.80
N TYR A 86 0.41 -5.02 -24.55
CA TYR A 86 1.45 -5.39 -23.59
C TYR A 86 0.97 -6.36 -22.50
N SER A 87 -0.31 -6.72 -22.51
CA SER A 87 -0.95 -7.54 -21.48
C SER A 87 -0.42 -8.98 -21.38
N CYS A 88 0.12 -9.54 -22.46
CA CYS A 88 0.67 -10.90 -22.46
C CYS A 88 2.20 -10.86 -22.52
N LEU A 89 2.86 -11.59 -21.61
CA LEU A 89 4.28 -11.91 -21.75
C LEU A 89 4.52 -12.81 -22.96
N ARG A 90 3.58 -13.72 -23.24
CA ARG A 90 3.49 -14.51 -24.48
C ARG A 90 2.10 -15.11 -24.66
N THR A 91 1.77 -15.49 -25.89
CA THR A 91 0.53 -16.18 -26.24
C THR A 91 0.78 -17.63 -26.65
N ILE A 92 -0.10 -18.54 -26.23
CA ILE A 92 -0.10 -19.95 -26.64
C ILE A 92 -1.52 -20.27 -27.12
N ALA A 93 -1.70 -20.33 -28.44
CA ALA A 93 -3.02 -20.27 -29.06
C ALA A 93 -3.77 -19.01 -28.56
N THR A 94 -4.92 -19.14 -27.90
CA THR A 94 -5.62 -17.99 -27.32
C THR A 94 -5.12 -17.60 -25.92
N ASN A 95 -4.41 -18.51 -25.24
CA ASN A 95 -4.04 -18.32 -23.84
C ASN A 95 -2.97 -17.26 -23.70
N CYS A 96 -3.13 -16.38 -22.72
CA CYS A 96 -2.25 -15.26 -22.43
C CYS A 96 -1.50 -15.55 -21.12
N VAL A 97 -0.18 -15.71 -21.19
CA VAL A 97 0.66 -15.80 -19.98
C VAL A 97 0.93 -14.37 -19.51
N ILE A 98 0.50 -14.05 -18.29
CA ILE A 98 0.54 -12.68 -17.76
C ILE A 98 1.62 -12.49 -16.67
N ALA A 99 1.99 -13.57 -15.97
CA ALA A 99 3.07 -13.57 -15.01
C ALA A 99 3.79 -14.92 -15.04
N GLU A 100 5.11 -14.90 -14.94
CA GLU A 100 5.94 -16.11 -14.86
C GLU A 100 7.24 -15.83 -14.14
N ARG A 101 7.63 -16.74 -13.24
CA ARG A 101 8.87 -16.61 -12.50
C ARG A 101 9.44 -17.97 -12.10
N ALA A 102 10.78 -18.04 -12.05
CA ALA A 102 11.54 -19.11 -11.43
C ALA A 102 12.09 -18.69 -10.04
N GLY A 103 12.30 -19.67 -9.17
CA GLY A 103 12.74 -19.48 -7.79
C GLY A 103 11.59 -19.43 -6.79
N ALA A 104 11.93 -19.32 -5.50
CA ALA A 104 10.96 -19.24 -4.42
C ALA A 104 10.31 -17.85 -4.32
N GLY A 105 9.05 -17.81 -3.90
CA GLY A 105 8.29 -16.57 -3.78
C GLY A 105 6.85 -16.78 -3.33
N GLU A 106 6.03 -15.76 -3.51
CA GLU A 106 4.61 -15.77 -3.17
C GLU A 106 3.85 -14.80 -4.08
N ILE A 107 2.71 -15.21 -4.63
CA ILE A 107 1.75 -14.27 -5.23
C ILE A 107 0.98 -13.62 -4.10
N GLU A 108 0.95 -12.28 -4.04
CA GLU A 108 0.40 -11.52 -2.91
C GLU A 108 -0.93 -10.85 -3.23
N SER A 109 -1.11 -10.43 -4.48
CA SER A 109 -2.33 -9.80 -4.99
C SER A 109 -2.44 -9.97 -6.51
N ILE A 110 -3.65 -10.15 -7.01
CA ILE A 110 -3.97 -10.07 -8.43
C ILE A 110 -5.14 -9.11 -8.62
N TRP A 111 -5.03 -8.20 -9.58
CA TRP A 111 -6.08 -7.26 -9.96
C TRP A 111 -6.31 -7.31 -11.48
N PHE A 112 -7.55 -7.03 -11.90
CA PHE A 112 -7.92 -6.85 -13.31
C PHE A 112 -8.97 -5.74 -13.45
N THR A 113 -9.01 -5.11 -14.63
CA THR A 113 -10.26 -4.54 -15.15
C THR A 113 -10.42 -4.80 -16.63
N ARG A 114 -11.67 -4.96 -17.05
CA ARG A 114 -12.07 -5.18 -18.43
C ARG A 114 -13.56 -4.95 -18.58
N ASP A 115 -13.99 -4.38 -19.71
CA ASP A 115 -15.41 -4.20 -20.03
C ASP A 115 -16.16 -3.63 -18.80
N GLU A 116 -15.61 -2.54 -18.23
CA GLU A 116 -16.12 -1.88 -17.03
C GLU A 116 -16.19 -2.76 -15.76
N GLY A 117 -15.18 -3.62 -15.58
CA GLY A 117 -15.04 -4.58 -14.49
C GLY A 117 -15.76 -5.93 -14.72
N ILE A 118 -16.42 -6.14 -15.86
CA ILE A 118 -16.97 -7.45 -16.24
C ILE A 118 -15.89 -8.28 -16.95
N VAL A 119 -15.28 -9.19 -16.21
CA VAL A 119 -14.12 -9.97 -16.66
C VAL A 119 -14.45 -11.29 -17.37
N THR A 120 -15.72 -11.54 -17.68
CA THR A 120 -16.15 -12.77 -18.38
C THR A 120 -15.40 -13.02 -19.71
N LYS A 121 -15.09 -11.96 -20.48
CA LYS A 121 -14.37 -12.09 -21.76
C LYS A 121 -12.88 -12.43 -21.60
N THR A 122 -12.31 -12.30 -20.40
CA THR A 122 -10.97 -12.82 -20.08
C THR A 122 -10.96 -14.35 -20.05
N GLY A 123 -12.14 -14.97 -19.86
CA GLY A 123 -12.33 -16.41 -19.78
C GLY A 123 -11.88 -16.98 -18.43
N TRP A 124 -11.25 -18.16 -18.43
CA TRP A 124 -10.67 -18.70 -17.20
C TRP A 124 -9.35 -18.05 -16.82
N ILE A 125 -9.07 -18.02 -15.51
CA ILE A 125 -7.73 -17.81 -14.94
C ILE A 125 -7.18 -19.17 -14.49
N LYS A 126 -5.88 -19.38 -14.69
CA LYS A 126 -5.13 -20.55 -14.21
C LYS A 126 -3.87 -20.08 -13.50
N VAL A 127 -3.69 -20.53 -12.26
CA VAL A 127 -2.48 -20.33 -11.46
C VAL A 127 -1.78 -21.67 -11.29
N GLU A 128 -0.52 -21.73 -11.70
CA GLU A 128 0.35 -22.89 -11.60
C GLU A 128 1.53 -22.56 -10.69
N LEU A 129 1.69 -23.32 -9.60
CA LEU A 129 2.77 -23.18 -8.63
C LEU A 129 3.51 -24.51 -8.55
N ASP A 130 4.84 -24.46 -8.67
CA ASP A 130 5.69 -25.66 -8.54
C ASP A 130 5.25 -26.82 -9.46
N GLY A 131 4.85 -26.49 -10.70
CA GLY A 131 4.34 -27.44 -11.69
C GLY A 131 2.94 -27.98 -11.43
N ARG A 132 2.22 -27.46 -10.43
CA ARG A 132 0.85 -27.88 -10.07
C ARG A 132 -0.15 -26.75 -10.30
N THR A 133 -1.27 -27.05 -10.95
CA THR A 133 -2.40 -26.10 -11.01
C THR A 133 -3.08 -26.02 -9.64
N VAL A 134 -3.13 -24.82 -9.05
CA VAL A 134 -3.75 -24.57 -7.74
C VAL A 134 -5.07 -23.80 -7.84
N LEU A 135 -5.28 -23.08 -8.94
CA LEU A 135 -6.52 -22.43 -9.30
C LEU A 135 -6.75 -22.58 -10.80
N LYS A 136 -7.95 -23.02 -11.22
CA LYS A 136 -8.41 -22.95 -12.60
C LYS A 136 -9.93 -22.86 -12.65
N ALA A 137 -10.45 -21.68 -12.97
CA ALA A 137 -11.89 -21.42 -13.01
C ALA A 137 -12.18 -20.19 -13.90
N PRO A 138 -13.44 -19.99 -14.34
CA PRO A 138 -13.86 -18.72 -14.95
C PRO A 138 -13.46 -17.55 -14.03
N LEU A 139 -12.74 -16.55 -14.54
CA LEU A 139 -12.24 -15.45 -13.72
C LEU A 139 -13.39 -14.71 -13.02
N GLN A 140 -14.51 -14.52 -13.73
CA GLN A 140 -15.72 -13.91 -13.17
C GLN A 140 -16.25 -14.70 -11.95
N ASP A 141 -16.28 -16.03 -12.01
CA ASP A 141 -16.77 -16.85 -10.90
C ASP A 141 -15.81 -16.83 -9.69
N VAL A 142 -14.51 -16.65 -9.91
CA VAL A 142 -13.54 -16.46 -8.83
C VAL A 142 -13.81 -15.17 -8.10
N VAL A 143 -13.93 -14.06 -8.82
CA VAL A 143 -14.08 -12.72 -8.22
C VAL A 143 -15.48 -12.45 -7.67
N ASP A 144 -16.50 -13.13 -8.19
CA ASP A 144 -17.85 -13.18 -7.61
C ASP A 144 -17.93 -14.03 -6.33
N GLY A 145 -16.83 -14.68 -5.94
CA GLY A 145 -16.77 -15.54 -4.75
C GLY A 145 -17.52 -16.88 -4.86
N LYS A 146 -17.85 -17.32 -6.09
CA LYS A 146 -18.66 -18.55 -6.31
C LYS A 146 -17.91 -19.83 -6.03
N LEU A 147 -16.58 -19.78 -5.90
CA LEU A 147 -15.78 -20.97 -5.56
C LEU A 147 -15.84 -21.33 -4.07
N GLY A 148 -16.36 -20.45 -3.22
CA GLY A 148 -16.34 -20.65 -1.77
C GLY A 148 -14.96 -20.40 -1.18
N ALA A 149 -14.84 -20.54 0.14
CA ALA A 149 -13.64 -20.19 0.87
C ALA A 149 -12.40 -20.99 0.39
N PRO A 150 -11.23 -20.36 0.21
CA PRO A 150 -10.90 -18.98 0.60
C PRO A 150 -11.26 -17.90 -0.44
N PHE A 151 -11.79 -18.26 -1.61
CA PHE A 151 -12.20 -17.33 -2.67
C PHE A 151 -13.61 -16.78 -2.40
N VAL A 152 -13.75 -16.02 -1.33
CA VAL A 152 -14.99 -15.31 -0.96
C VAL A 152 -14.66 -13.91 -0.47
N TRP A 153 -15.63 -13.01 -0.55
CA TRP A 153 -15.48 -11.66 -0.01
C TRP A 153 -15.06 -11.68 1.48
N PRO A 154 -14.05 -10.88 1.89
CA PRO A 154 -13.34 -9.85 1.12
C PRO A 154 -12.00 -10.28 0.52
N LEU A 155 -11.67 -11.58 0.49
CA LEU A 155 -10.43 -12.08 -0.14
C LEU A 155 -10.51 -12.08 -1.67
N VAL A 156 -11.71 -11.99 -2.23
CA VAL A 156 -11.96 -11.64 -3.62
C VAL A 156 -13.01 -10.54 -3.65
N GLY A 157 -13.03 -9.74 -4.70
CA GLY A 157 -14.03 -8.70 -4.90
C GLY A 157 -14.26 -8.48 -6.38
N ASN A 158 -15.52 -8.26 -6.75
CA ASN A 158 -15.89 -7.94 -8.12
C ASN A 158 -15.99 -6.42 -8.33
N ARG A 159 -16.45 -6.00 -9.51
CA ARG A 159 -16.57 -4.59 -9.89
C ARG A 159 -17.45 -3.76 -8.98
N ASP A 160 -18.43 -4.40 -8.34
CA ASP A 160 -19.38 -3.72 -7.48
C ASP A 160 -18.73 -3.51 -6.11
N ASP A 161 -17.95 -4.49 -5.63
CA ASP A 161 -17.17 -4.39 -4.38
C ASP A 161 -15.98 -3.41 -4.45
N THR A 162 -15.34 -3.21 -5.62
CA THR A 162 -14.14 -2.36 -5.78
C THR A 162 -14.27 -1.21 -6.79
N SER A 163 -15.48 -0.92 -7.26
CA SER A 163 -15.75 0.22 -8.13
C SER A 163 -15.09 0.17 -9.50
N GLY A 164 -15.28 -0.94 -10.22
CA GLY A 164 -14.85 -1.12 -11.61
C GLY A 164 -13.60 -1.98 -11.80
N GLY A 165 -12.92 -2.35 -10.71
CA GLY A 165 -11.85 -3.36 -10.69
C GLY A 165 -12.34 -4.73 -10.23
N VAL A 166 -11.49 -5.75 -10.27
CA VAL A 166 -11.73 -7.01 -9.57
C VAL A 166 -10.43 -7.50 -8.93
N VAL A 167 -10.51 -8.15 -7.77
CA VAL A 167 -9.33 -8.50 -6.97
C VAL A 167 -9.32 -9.96 -6.51
N ILE A 168 -8.11 -10.50 -6.33
CA ILE A 168 -7.81 -11.75 -5.63
C ILE A 168 -6.69 -11.48 -4.62
N LYS A 169 -7.00 -11.57 -3.33
CA LYS A 169 -6.12 -11.28 -2.17
C LYS A 169 -5.69 -12.53 -1.39
N VAL A 170 -5.87 -13.70 -1.99
CA VAL A 170 -5.42 -15.00 -1.47
C VAL A 170 -3.91 -15.12 -1.71
N PRO A 171 -3.06 -15.16 -0.66
CA PRO A 171 -1.63 -15.29 -0.84
C PRO A 171 -1.29 -16.72 -1.26
N MET A 172 -0.47 -16.88 -2.29
CA MET A 172 -0.13 -18.18 -2.87
C MET A 172 1.40 -18.40 -2.92
N PRO A 173 2.00 -18.94 -1.84
CA PRO A 173 3.43 -19.24 -1.78
C PRO A 173 3.85 -20.38 -2.72
N PHE A 174 5.05 -20.26 -3.29
CA PHE A 174 5.67 -21.24 -4.19
C PHE A 174 7.17 -21.37 -3.93
N ARG A 175 7.72 -22.57 -4.15
CA ARG A 175 9.10 -22.91 -3.78
C ARG A 175 10.08 -22.87 -4.95
N THR A 176 9.59 -23.01 -6.17
CA THR A 176 10.40 -23.22 -7.38
C THR A 176 9.93 -22.40 -8.56
N SER A 177 8.62 -22.18 -8.73
CA SER A 177 8.10 -21.40 -9.84
C SER A 177 6.64 -20.99 -9.66
N MET A 178 6.26 -19.90 -10.33
CA MET A 178 4.87 -19.52 -10.56
C MET A 178 4.61 -19.23 -12.04
N ARG A 179 3.38 -19.49 -12.49
CA ARG A 179 2.84 -19.02 -13.75
C ARG A 179 1.35 -18.68 -13.60
N VAL A 180 0.97 -17.50 -14.06
CA VAL A 180 -0.43 -17.08 -14.15
C VAL A 180 -0.80 -16.93 -15.62
N THR A 181 -1.91 -17.55 -16.01
CA THR A 181 -2.39 -17.59 -17.40
C THR A 181 -3.87 -17.31 -17.44
N THR A 182 -4.30 -16.47 -18.37
CA THR A 182 -5.72 -16.29 -18.70
C THR A 182 -6.04 -16.96 -20.04
N GLN A 183 -7.31 -17.35 -20.23
CA GLN A 183 -7.74 -17.99 -21.47
C GLN A 183 -7.63 -17.06 -22.68
N HIS A 184 -7.88 -15.78 -22.46
CA HIS A 184 -7.82 -14.71 -23.44
C HIS A 184 -7.03 -13.53 -22.86
N ASN A 185 -6.58 -12.62 -23.72
CA ASN A 185 -5.92 -11.38 -23.30
C ASN A 185 -6.82 -10.64 -22.31
N PRO A 186 -6.35 -10.31 -21.08
CA PRO A 186 -7.19 -9.70 -20.06
C PRO A 186 -7.41 -8.19 -20.25
N LEU A 187 -6.69 -7.53 -21.16
CA LEU A 187 -6.51 -6.08 -21.20
C LEU A 187 -5.71 -5.60 -19.97
N PHE A 188 -6.36 -5.05 -18.95
CA PHE A 188 -5.67 -4.51 -17.78
C PHE A 188 -5.49 -5.57 -16.71
N HIS A 189 -4.28 -5.67 -16.15
CA HIS A 189 -4.02 -6.55 -15.01
C HIS A 189 -2.79 -6.12 -14.22
N HIS A 190 -2.78 -6.48 -12.93
CA HIS A 190 -1.60 -6.48 -12.08
C HIS A 190 -1.48 -7.85 -11.39
N VAL A 191 -0.27 -8.40 -11.32
CA VAL A 191 0.09 -9.56 -10.49
C VAL A 191 1.26 -9.14 -9.62
N VAL A 192 0.98 -8.85 -8.35
CA VAL A 192 2.00 -8.50 -7.35
C VAL A 192 2.49 -9.77 -6.68
N TYR A 193 3.81 -9.90 -6.56
CA TYR A 193 4.46 -11.06 -6.00
C TYR A 193 5.73 -10.67 -5.25
N ARG A 194 6.11 -11.49 -4.27
CA ARG A 194 7.37 -11.36 -3.55
C ARG A 194 8.31 -12.48 -3.88
N THR A 195 9.59 -12.17 -3.78
CA THR A 195 10.70 -13.03 -4.15
C THR A 195 11.57 -13.34 -2.94
N PHE A 196 12.04 -14.57 -2.88
CA PHE A 196 12.90 -15.05 -1.81
C PHE A 196 14.22 -15.57 -2.39
N ALA A 197 15.31 -15.38 -1.65
CA ALA A 197 16.63 -15.91 -2.05
C ALA A 197 16.63 -17.44 -2.12
N ASP A 198 15.86 -18.11 -1.25
CA ASP A 198 15.65 -19.56 -1.28
C ASP A 198 14.25 -19.99 -0.80
N ALA A 199 13.98 -21.29 -0.89
CA ALA A 199 12.72 -21.90 -0.49
C ALA A 199 12.67 -22.30 1.00
N ASP A 200 13.70 -22.01 1.80
CA ASP A 200 13.76 -22.47 3.19
C ASP A 200 12.71 -21.70 4.01
N GLY A 201 11.81 -22.43 4.69
CA GLY A 201 10.68 -21.86 5.43
C GLY A 201 9.47 -21.43 4.58
N VAL A 202 9.51 -21.60 3.25
CA VAL A 202 8.38 -21.26 2.36
C VAL A 202 7.41 -22.44 2.28
N PRO A 203 6.18 -22.35 2.81
CA PRO A 203 5.20 -23.42 2.69
C PRO A 203 4.75 -23.59 1.24
N ALA A 204 4.26 -24.76 0.86
CA ALA A 204 3.49 -24.90 -0.37
C ALA A 204 2.09 -24.34 -0.15
N PHE A 205 1.53 -23.61 -1.13
CA PHE A 205 0.14 -23.20 -1.08
C PHE A 205 -0.81 -24.40 -1.01
N ASP A 206 -1.71 -24.40 -0.03
CA ASP A 206 -2.79 -25.38 0.09
C ASP A 206 -4.13 -24.74 -0.32
N PRO A 207 -4.66 -25.03 -1.52
CA PRO A 207 -5.95 -24.49 -1.95
C PRO A 207 -7.14 -25.02 -1.15
N LYS A 208 -6.94 -25.99 -0.22
CA LYS A 208 -7.99 -26.54 0.64
C LYS A 208 -8.11 -25.84 1.99
N ASP A 209 -7.17 -24.98 2.39
CA ASP A 209 -7.32 -24.17 3.60
C ASP A 209 -8.41 -23.12 3.36
N PRO A 210 -9.57 -23.18 4.05
CA PRO A 210 -10.64 -22.22 3.84
C PRO A 210 -10.32 -20.85 4.46
N ALA A 211 -9.30 -20.74 5.31
CA ALA A 211 -8.88 -19.50 5.97
C ALA A 211 -10.03 -18.72 6.65
N THR A 212 -10.97 -19.45 7.28
CA THR A 212 -12.17 -18.85 7.89
C THR A 212 -11.86 -17.84 8.98
N ASP A 213 -10.75 -18.02 9.70
CA ASP A 213 -10.26 -17.08 10.71
C ASP A 213 -9.78 -15.76 10.09
N VAL A 214 -9.15 -15.83 8.91
CA VAL A 214 -8.71 -14.67 8.14
C VAL A 214 -9.93 -13.95 7.56
N ILE A 215 -10.87 -14.69 6.96
CA ILE A 215 -12.11 -14.11 6.42
C ILE A 215 -12.88 -13.36 7.52
N ALA A 216 -13.08 -13.99 8.68
CA ALA A 216 -13.77 -13.36 9.81
C ALA A 216 -13.05 -12.08 10.29
N ARG A 217 -11.71 -12.10 10.33
CA ARG A 217 -10.89 -10.93 10.70
C ARG A 217 -11.04 -9.79 9.71
N LEU A 218 -10.98 -10.09 8.41
CA LEU A 218 -11.07 -9.08 7.35
C LEU A 218 -12.48 -8.48 7.26
N ARG A 219 -13.54 -9.26 7.50
CA ARG A 219 -14.92 -8.74 7.55
C ARG A 219 -15.17 -7.77 8.72
N ALA A 220 -14.31 -7.77 9.73
CA ALA A 220 -14.38 -6.82 10.84
C ALA A 220 -13.51 -5.57 10.62
N SER A 221 -12.98 -5.35 9.40
CA SER A 221 -12.17 -4.17 9.07
C SER A 221 -12.94 -2.88 9.37
N GLY A 222 -12.26 -1.91 9.98
CA GLY A 222 -12.83 -0.65 10.39
C GLY A 222 -13.67 -0.67 11.68
N LEU A 223 -13.97 -1.86 12.22
CA LEU A 223 -14.87 -2.06 13.35
C LEU A 223 -14.17 -2.61 14.60
N ALA A 224 -13.13 -3.41 14.41
CA ALA A 224 -12.40 -4.04 15.50
C ALA A 224 -10.90 -4.06 15.26
N ASP A 225 -10.13 -4.12 16.35
CA ASP A 225 -8.69 -4.34 16.27
C ASP A 225 -8.42 -5.71 15.58
N PRO A 226 -7.75 -5.75 14.42
CA PRO A 226 -7.49 -6.99 13.72
C PRO A 226 -6.32 -7.77 14.34
N LYS A 227 -5.72 -7.31 15.44
CA LYS A 227 -4.58 -7.95 16.11
C LYS A 227 -5.05 -8.71 17.36
N PRO A 228 -4.31 -9.73 17.82
CA PRO A 228 -4.56 -10.35 19.11
C PRO A 228 -4.43 -9.33 20.26
N ALA A 229 -5.28 -9.46 21.28
CA ALA A 229 -5.17 -8.65 22.49
C ALA A 229 -3.80 -8.83 23.17
N GLN A 230 -3.20 -7.72 23.61
CA GLN A 230 -1.88 -7.74 24.24
C GLN A 230 -1.99 -7.83 25.76
N ARG A 231 -1.15 -8.68 26.38
CA ARG A 231 -1.11 -8.85 27.83
C ARG A 231 -0.64 -7.55 28.49
N GLY A 232 -1.37 -7.09 29.51
CA GLY A 232 -1.02 -5.87 30.24
C GLY A 232 -1.30 -4.59 29.45
N ALA A 233 -2.07 -4.67 28.36
CA ALA A 233 -2.56 -3.48 27.67
C ALA A 233 -3.35 -2.58 28.62
N SER A 234 -3.12 -1.28 28.51
CA SER A 234 -3.81 -0.25 29.29
C SER A 234 -4.08 0.95 28.41
N THR A 235 -5.20 1.64 28.68
CA THR A 235 -5.65 2.79 27.90
C THR A 235 -5.59 4.05 28.75
N SER A 236 -4.87 5.08 28.28
CA SER A 236 -4.95 6.43 28.82
C SER A 236 -5.95 7.25 28.01
N ARG A 237 -6.78 8.05 28.67
CA ARG A 237 -7.71 8.98 28.04
C ARG A 237 -7.38 10.43 28.43
N SER A 238 -7.44 11.33 27.47
CA SER A 238 -7.32 12.79 27.69
C SER A 238 -8.43 13.53 26.93
N THR A 239 -8.89 14.65 27.49
CA THR A 239 -9.78 15.59 26.80
C THR A 239 -9.19 17.00 26.93
N VAL A 240 -9.06 17.72 25.82
CA VAL A 240 -8.36 19.02 25.81
C VAL A 240 -8.93 19.98 24.77
N ASP A 241 -8.96 21.27 25.11
CA ASP A 241 -9.16 22.36 24.17
C ASP A 241 -7.80 22.84 23.63
N ILE A 242 -7.68 23.02 22.32
CA ILE A 242 -6.41 23.36 21.68
C ILE A 242 -6.61 24.62 20.84
N GLN A 243 -5.97 25.72 21.27
CA GLN A 243 -6.02 26.98 20.55
C GLN A 243 -5.28 26.91 19.20
N PRO A 244 -5.65 27.73 18.21
CA PRO A 244 -4.92 27.84 16.96
C PRO A 244 -3.41 28.06 17.18
N GLY A 245 -2.58 27.31 16.46
CA GLY A 245 -1.11 27.34 16.58
C GLY A 245 -0.54 26.66 17.83
N ALA A 246 -1.37 26.19 18.76
CA ALA A 246 -0.92 25.48 19.95
C ALA A 246 -0.78 23.97 19.71
N ALA A 247 0.00 23.32 20.57
CA ALA A 247 0.09 21.86 20.65
C ALA A 247 -0.33 21.40 22.04
N ALA A 248 -1.07 20.30 22.10
CA ALA A 248 -1.43 19.63 23.34
C ALA A 248 -0.81 18.24 23.40
N LYS A 249 -0.05 17.99 24.46
CA LYS A 249 0.47 16.66 24.78
C LYS A 249 -0.61 15.83 25.44
N VAL A 250 -1.13 14.84 24.72
CA VAL A 250 -2.30 14.04 25.12
C VAL A 250 -1.91 12.72 25.77
N ALA A 251 -0.70 12.21 25.51
CA ALA A 251 -0.14 11.08 26.24
C ALA A 251 1.39 11.16 26.35
N THR A 252 1.93 10.59 27.44
CA THR A 252 3.36 10.30 27.59
C THR A 252 3.50 8.90 28.16
N LEU A 253 4.08 8.00 27.38
CA LEU A 253 4.30 6.62 27.74
C LEU A 253 5.79 6.42 28.03
N SER A 254 6.11 5.59 29.02
CA SER A 254 7.49 5.34 29.44
C SER A 254 7.75 3.84 29.61
N GLY A 255 9.01 3.46 29.36
CA GLY A 255 9.46 2.08 29.32
C GLY A 255 9.30 1.43 27.93
N PRO A 256 9.91 0.26 27.71
CA PRO A 256 9.71 -0.53 26.50
C PRO A 256 8.27 -1.00 26.37
N ALA A 257 7.59 -0.57 25.30
CA ALA A 257 6.18 -0.89 25.07
C ALA A 257 5.81 -0.70 23.59
N GLN A 258 4.57 -1.05 23.27
CA GLN A 258 3.97 -0.84 21.96
C GLN A 258 2.62 -0.15 22.12
N ILE A 259 2.39 0.94 21.38
CA ILE A 259 1.04 1.47 21.17
C ILE A 259 0.32 0.49 20.24
N SER A 260 -0.82 -0.04 20.67
CA SER A 260 -1.61 -1.01 19.90
C SER A 260 -2.87 -0.40 19.28
N GLN A 261 -3.35 0.70 19.86
CA GLN A 261 -4.51 1.43 19.38
C GLN A 261 -4.43 2.90 19.78
N LEU A 262 -4.80 3.79 18.85
CA LEU A 262 -4.99 5.22 19.10
C LEU A 262 -6.38 5.61 18.61
N ARG A 263 -7.14 6.36 19.42
CA ARG A 263 -8.46 6.86 19.06
C ARG A 263 -8.54 8.36 19.25
N VAL A 264 -9.14 9.07 18.31
CA VAL A 264 -9.39 10.51 18.37
C VAL A 264 -10.87 10.77 18.12
N ARG A 265 -11.45 11.67 18.91
CA ARG A 265 -12.79 12.20 18.68
C ARG A 265 -12.75 13.72 18.77
N LEU A 266 -13.32 14.37 17.77
CA LEU A 266 -13.39 15.81 17.63
C LEU A 266 -14.87 16.22 17.58
N PRO A 267 -15.51 16.52 18.74
CA PRO A 267 -16.96 16.71 18.81
C PRO A 267 -17.53 17.83 17.94
N GLN A 268 -16.70 18.81 17.52
CA GLN A 268 -17.14 19.90 16.66
C GLN A 268 -17.04 19.59 15.15
N VAL A 269 -16.39 18.49 14.76
CA VAL A 269 -16.33 18.05 13.36
C VAL A 269 -17.67 17.41 13.01
N ILE A 270 -18.19 17.75 11.84
CA ILE A 270 -19.40 17.16 11.28
C ILE A 270 -19.10 16.36 10.01
N PRO A 271 -19.91 15.33 9.70
CA PRO A 271 -19.74 14.54 8.49
C PRO A 271 -19.83 15.36 7.21
N SER A 272 -19.07 14.95 6.19
CA SER A 272 -19.21 15.49 4.85
C SER A 272 -20.64 15.24 4.35
N PRO A 273 -21.33 16.28 3.84
CA PRO A 273 -22.77 16.23 3.68
C PRO A 273 -23.24 15.55 2.39
N THR A 274 -22.41 15.56 1.36
CA THR A 274 -22.72 14.92 0.07
C THR A 274 -22.37 13.44 0.14
N VAL A 275 -23.39 12.58 0.01
CA VAL A 275 -23.20 11.13 0.04
C VAL A 275 -23.91 10.49 -1.14
N ALA A 276 -23.20 9.63 -1.86
CA ALA A 276 -23.79 8.73 -2.83
C ALA A 276 -23.87 7.34 -2.22
N ASP A 277 -25.06 6.76 -2.17
CA ASP A 277 -25.32 5.50 -1.51
C ASP A 277 -26.26 4.63 -2.34
N ASP A 278 -26.20 3.33 -2.10
CA ASP A 278 -27.03 2.32 -2.77
C ASP A 278 -28.01 1.71 -1.78
N GLY A 279 -29.14 1.20 -2.27
CA GLY A 279 -30.19 0.76 -1.35
C GLY A 279 -31.31 -0.04 -1.99
N ARG A 280 -32.28 -0.39 -1.15
CA ARG A 280 -33.47 -1.16 -1.51
C ARG A 280 -34.71 -0.57 -0.87
N ALA A 281 -35.89 -0.91 -1.41
CA ALA A 281 -37.17 -0.59 -0.79
C ALA A 281 -38.17 -1.71 -0.96
N PHE A 282 -39.16 -1.77 -0.07
CA PHE A 282 -40.23 -2.77 -0.09
C PHE A 282 -41.58 -2.20 0.34
N GLY A 283 -42.66 -2.77 -0.22
CA GLY A 283 -44.02 -2.26 -0.08
C GLY A 283 -44.90 -3.03 0.92
N PRO A 284 -46.23 -2.85 0.85
CA PRO A 284 -47.20 -3.51 1.72
C PRO A 284 -47.04 -5.04 1.84
N GLY A 285 -46.96 -5.53 3.07
CA GLY A 285 -46.72 -6.95 3.37
C GLY A 285 -45.27 -7.40 3.13
N GLY A 286 -44.36 -6.46 2.84
CA GLY A 286 -42.92 -6.69 2.71
C GLY A 286 -42.15 -6.50 4.01
N ALA A 287 -40.92 -6.98 3.99
CA ALA A 287 -39.97 -6.85 5.09
C ALA A 287 -38.54 -7.04 4.60
N SER A 288 -37.57 -6.53 5.34
CA SER A 288 -36.16 -6.91 5.22
C SER A 288 -35.69 -7.64 6.48
N THR A 289 -34.67 -8.49 6.34
CA THR A 289 -34.06 -9.22 7.45
C THR A 289 -32.57 -9.39 7.22
N PHE A 290 -31.78 -9.11 8.25
CA PHE A 290 -30.34 -9.31 8.25
C PHE A 290 -29.84 -9.63 9.65
N THR A 291 -28.58 -9.99 9.77
CA THR A 291 -27.94 -10.18 11.05
C THR A 291 -26.89 -9.13 11.29
N ALA A 292 -26.75 -8.64 12.53
CA ALA A 292 -25.74 -7.67 12.91
C ALA A 292 -24.94 -8.12 14.14
N ALA A 293 -23.65 -7.81 14.18
CA ALA A 293 -22.77 -7.99 15.30
C ALA A 293 -23.02 -6.93 16.40
N VAL A 294 -22.99 -7.40 17.64
CA VAL A 294 -23.10 -6.56 18.83
C VAL A 294 -22.04 -7.01 19.83
N HIS A 295 -21.60 -6.12 20.71
CA HIS A 295 -20.59 -6.46 21.70
C HIS A 295 -21.23 -7.32 22.81
N PRO A 296 -20.65 -8.46 23.24
CA PRO A 296 -21.26 -9.32 24.27
C PRO A 296 -21.45 -8.65 25.63
N LYS A 297 -20.64 -7.62 25.93
CA LYS A 297 -20.80 -6.79 27.15
C LYS A 297 -21.67 -5.54 26.93
N ASN A 298 -22.45 -5.48 25.84
CA ASN A 298 -23.30 -4.32 25.60
C ASN A 298 -24.32 -4.15 26.74
N THR A 299 -24.53 -2.90 27.15
CA THR A 299 -25.60 -2.50 28.07
C THR A 299 -26.70 -1.74 27.33
N GLY A 300 -26.84 -2.00 26.03
CA GLY A 300 -27.70 -1.29 25.09
C GLY A 300 -27.09 -1.28 23.69
N VAL A 301 -27.95 -1.22 22.67
CA VAL A 301 -27.54 -1.12 21.27
C VAL A 301 -28.28 0.05 20.64
N ARG A 302 -27.60 0.88 19.86
CA ARG A 302 -28.20 1.91 19.01
C ARG A 302 -28.16 1.41 17.58
N LEU A 303 -29.34 1.27 16.99
CA LEU A 303 -29.51 0.95 15.58
C LEU A 303 -29.84 2.26 14.86
N THR A 304 -29.05 2.61 13.86
CA THR A 304 -29.26 3.78 13.01
C THR A 304 -29.48 3.31 11.58
N ARG A 305 -30.48 3.87 10.89
CA ARG A 305 -30.67 3.67 9.44
C ARG A 305 -30.52 4.95 8.67
N ARG A 306 -29.93 4.88 7.49
CA ARG A 306 -30.02 5.92 6.46
C ARG A 306 -31.20 5.62 5.55
N PHE A 307 -31.99 6.65 5.25
CA PHE A 307 -33.16 6.52 4.38
C PHE A 307 -33.39 7.81 3.57
N ASP A 308 -34.12 7.66 2.46
CA ASP A 308 -34.65 8.76 1.66
C ASP A 308 -35.94 9.31 2.30
N PRO A 309 -35.92 10.56 2.81
CA PRO A 309 -37.06 11.22 3.44
C PRO A 309 -38.01 11.90 2.44
N GLU A 310 -37.78 11.79 1.12
CA GLU A 310 -38.76 12.23 0.12
C GLU A 310 -40.04 11.41 0.15
N VAL A 311 -39.94 10.14 0.55
CA VAL A 311 -41.10 9.26 0.73
C VAL A 311 -41.74 9.54 2.10
N GLU A 312 -42.96 10.04 2.09
CA GLU A 312 -43.73 10.39 3.30
C GLU A 312 -44.32 9.18 4.02
N ASN A 313 -44.74 9.42 5.27
CA ASN A 313 -45.50 8.46 6.09
C ASN A 313 -44.87 7.07 6.25
N GLN A 314 -43.56 6.95 6.06
CA GLN A 314 -42.82 5.71 6.28
C GLN A 314 -42.91 5.26 7.75
N LEU A 315 -43.55 4.12 7.95
CA LEU A 315 -43.76 3.45 9.23
C LEU A 315 -43.40 1.97 9.08
N ALA A 316 -42.50 1.49 9.93
CA ALA A 316 -42.13 0.08 9.97
C ALA A 316 -41.89 -0.40 11.40
N ASN A 317 -42.26 -1.65 11.67
CA ASN A 317 -41.91 -2.32 12.93
C ASN A 317 -40.49 -2.88 12.82
N VAL A 318 -39.71 -2.70 13.89
CA VAL A 318 -38.36 -3.27 13.98
C VAL A 318 -38.38 -4.36 15.03
N LEU A 319 -38.03 -5.57 14.63
CA LEU A 319 -37.94 -6.74 15.49
C LEU A 319 -36.47 -7.13 15.65
N VAL A 320 -36.09 -7.46 16.87
CA VAL A 320 -34.78 -8.02 17.23
C VAL A 320 -35.00 -9.44 17.71
N ASP A 321 -34.45 -10.42 17.00
CA ASP A 321 -34.65 -11.85 17.24
C ASP A 321 -36.15 -12.23 17.35
N GLY A 322 -36.98 -11.61 16.51
CA GLY A 322 -38.43 -11.86 16.46
C GLY A 322 -39.25 -11.13 17.52
N ILE A 323 -38.64 -10.29 18.36
CA ILE A 323 -39.34 -9.50 19.39
C ILE A 323 -39.37 -8.03 18.96
N LEU A 324 -40.54 -7.39 19.04
CA LEU A 324 -40.69 -5.96 18.72
C LEU A 324 -39.76 -5.10 19.60
N ALA A 325 -38.80 -4.44 18.97
CA ALA A 325 -37.84 -3.55 19.62
C ALA A 325 -38.22 -2.08 19.51
N GLY A 326 -38.90 -1.70 18.42
CA GLY A 326 -39.27 -0.31 18.16
C GLY A 326 -39.94 -0.12 16.80
N GLN A 327 -40.05 1.13 16.37
CA GLN A 327 -40.62 1.47 15.08
C GLN A 327 -39.84 2.60 14.41
N TRP A 328 -39.59 2.46 13.12
CA TRP A 328 -39.19 3.58 12.28
C TRP A 328 -40.41 4.45 11.98
N ARG A 329 -40.26 5.78 12.09
CA ARG A 329 -41.37 6.73 11.93
C ARG A 329 -40.89 8.00 11.25
N HIS A 330 -41.28 8.19 9.99
CA HIS A 330 -41.10 9.44 9.24
C HIS A 330 -42.46 9.90 8.71
N LYS A 331 -42.82 11.17 8.89
CA LYS A 331 -44.17 11.67 8.58
C LYS A 331 -44.21 12.65 7.41
N SER A 332 -43.23 13.54 7.31
CA SER A 332 -43.31 14.70 6.43
C SER A 332 -42.19 14.67 5.42
N ARG A 333 -42.50 14.94 4.15
CA ARG A 333 -41.51 15.03 3.09
C ARG A 333 -40.46 16.06 3.44
N LEU A 334 -39.20 15.68 3.29
CA LEU A 334 -38.12 16.65 3.13
C LEU A 334 -37.82 16.84 1.65
N GLY A 335 -37.25 18.00 1.31
CA GLY A 335 -36.99 18.43 -0.06
C GLY A 335 -36.21 17.39 -0.87
N PRO A 336 -36.17 17.55 -2.20
CA PRO A 336 -35.54 16.56 -3.06
C PRO A 336 -34.05 16.38 -2.73
N LEU A 337 -33.52 15.18 -3.01
CA LEU A 337 -32.09 14.87 -2.84
C LEU A 337 -31.56 15.07 -1.42
N THR A 338 -32.35 14.70 -0.41
CA THR A 338 -31.98 14.85 1.00
C THR A 338 -31.67 13.49 1.63
N TRP A 339 -30.65 13.41 2.47
CA TRP A 339 -30.47 12.26 3.37
C TRP A 339 -30.98 12.56 4.77
N LEU A 340 -31.49 11.54 5.45
CA LEU A 340 -31.70 11.55 6.89
C LEU A 340 -31.29 10.22 7.52
N ASP A 341 -30.85 10.32 8.77
CA ASP A 341 -30.61 9.19 9.64
C ASP A 341 -31.68 9.10 10.73
N GLN A 342 -32.13 7.88 11.03
CA GLN A 342 -33.01 7.59 12.15
C GLN A 342 -32.34 6.60 13.09
N SER A 343 -32.21 6.96 14.36
CA SER A 343 -31.67 6.09 15.40
C SER A 343 -32.76 5.63 16.37
N MET A 344 -32.66 4.39 16.83
CA MET A 344 -33.39 3.89 17.99
C MET A 344 -32.46 3.15 18.94
N GLU A 345 -32.70 3.29 20.25
CA GLU A 345 -32.03 2.50 21.26
C GLU A 345 -32.82 1.22 21.54
N ILE A 346 -32.18 0.09 21.33
CA ILE A 346 -32.71 -1.25 21.58
C ILE A 346 -32.45 -1.59 23.04
N ALA A 347 -33.52 -2.00 23.73
CA ALA A 347 -33.47 -2.33 25.15
C ALA A 347 -32.45 -3.45 25.44
N PRO A 348 -31.67 -3.36 26.53
CA PRO A 348 -30.66 -4.38 26.88
C PRO A 348 -31.24 -5.79 27.05
N ALA A 349 -32.52 -5.90 27.43
CA ALA A 349 -33.22 -7.19 27.51
C ALA A 349 -33.24 -7.96 26.19
N LEU A 350 -33.08 -7.29 25.05
CA LEU A 350 -33.04 -7.89 23.72
C LEU A 350 -31.62 -8.18 23.23
N THR A 351 -30.58 -7.61 23.84
CA THR A 351 -29.21 -7.60 23.28
C THR A 351 -28.12 -8.06 24.25
N SER A 352 -28.34 -7.99 25.56
CA SER A 352 -27.30 -8.27 26.58
C SER A 352 -26.80 -9.72 26.50
N GLY A 353 -25.48 -9.90 26.58
CA GLY A 353 -24.82 -11.20 26.48
C GLY A 353 -24.72 -11.79 25.06
N LYS A 354 -25.34 -11.14 24.06
CA LYS A 354 -25.29 -11.58 22.66
C LYS A 354 -24.08 -11.00 21.94
N SER A 355 -23.50 -11.76 21.01
CA SER A 355 -22.49 -11.28 20.07
C SER A 355 -23.06 -10.95 18.69
N LYS A 356 -24.31 -11.32 18.45
CA LYS A 356 -25.01 -11.21 17.18
C LYS A 356 -26.52 -11.15 17.44
N ILE A 357 -27.22 -10.36 16.64
CA ILE A 357 -28.69 -10.23 16.64
C ILE A 357 -29.21 -10.36 15.21
N THR A 358 -30.46 -10.78 15.06
CA THR A 358 -31.21 -10.71 13.80
C THR A 358 -32.15 -9.51 13.85
N VAL A 359 -31.99 -8.59 12.90
CA VAL A 359 -32.85 -7.42 12.72
C VAL A 359 -33.84 -7.72 11.60
N ARG A 360 -35.13 -7.50 11.85
CA ARG A 360 -36.18 -7.55 10.85
C ARG A 360 -36.96 -6.25 10.84
N THR A 361 -37.08 -5.62 9.69
CA THR A 361 -37.87 -4.41 9.47
C THR A 361 -39.12 -4.78 8.68
N GLU A 362 -40.31 -4.63 9.27
CA GLU A 362 -41.59 -5.00 8.66
C GLU A 362 -42.39 -3.76 8.26
N PHE A 363 -42.84 -3.73 7.00
CA PHE A 363 -43.66 -2.64 6.50
C PHE A 363 -44.97 -2.51 7.29
N ALA A 364 -45.30 -1.29 7.72
CA ALA A 364 -46.60 -0.99 8.30
C ALA A 364 -47.39 0.04 7.47
N ALA A 365 -46.76 1.15 7.09
CA ALA A 365 -47.35 2.14 6.18
C ALA A 365 -46.26 2.95 5.45
N SER A 366 -46.58 3.46 4.28
CA SER A 366 -45.80 4.45 3.53
C SER A 366 -46.65 4.95 2.36
N ASP A 367 -46.40 6.17 1.89
CA ASP A 367 -47.07 6.69 0.69
C ASP A 367 -46.56 6.05 -0.60
N VAL A 368 -45.32 5.52 -0.59
CA VAL A 368 -44.73 4.79 -1.72
C VAL A 368 -44.23 3.41 -1.27
N ASP A 369 -43.12 3.36 -0.55
CA ASP A 369 -42.50 2.16 0.01
C ASP A 369 -41.67 2.49 1.25
N LEU A 370 -41.16 1.48 1.94
CA LEU A 370 -40.14 1.67 2.96
C LEU A 370 -38.77 1.49 2.31
N ASN A 371 -37.93 2.53 2.33
CA ASN A 371 -36.60 2.47 1.76
C ASN A 371 -35.51 2.41 2.85
N GLU A 372 -34.39 1.78 2.50
CA GLU A 372 -33.23 1.57 3.36
C GLU A 372 -31.95 1.49 2.50
N PHE A 373 -30.92 2.19 2.96
CA PHE A 373 -29.63 2.30 2.26
C PHE A 373 -28.49 1.75 3.10
N ARG A 374 -28.57 1.96 4.41
CA ARG A 374 -27.52 1.56 5.32
C ARG A 374 -28.04 1.39 6.74
N TYR A 375 -27.42 0.48 7.48
CA TYR A 375 -27.55 0.36 8.92
C TYR A 375 -26.20 0.48 9.63
N ASP A 376 -26.13 1.34 10.64
CA ASP A 376 -25.02 1.41 11.60
C ASP A 376 -25.47 0.86 12.96
N VAL A 377 -24.65 0.00 13.54
CA VAL A 377 -24.93 -0.66 14.82
C VAL A 377 -23.86 -0.29 15.82
N HIS A 378 -24.25 0.44 16.87
CA HIS A 378 -23.38 0.78 17.97
C HIS A 378 -23.78 0.03 19.23
N SER A 379 -22.82 -0.61 19.90
CA SER A 379 -23.01 -1.19 21.23
C SER A 379 -22.51 -0.21 22.30
N LEU A 380 -23.30 -0.02 23.36
CA LEU A 380 -22.85 0.73 24.54
C LEU A 380 -22.00 -0.18 25.42
N VAL A 381 -20.70 0.09 25.52
CA VAL A 381 -19.72 -0.72 26.25
C VAL A 381 -18.96 0.19 27.21
N ASP A 382 -18.99 -0.14 28.51
CA ASP A 382 -18.30 0.61 29.55
C ASP A 382 -18.58 2.13 29.51
N GLY A 383 -19.82 2.51 29.16
CA GLY A 383 -20.27 3.90 29.07
C GLY A 383 -19.90 4.63 27.78
N SER A 384 -19.31 3.96 26.78
CA SER A 384 -18.99 4.52 25.46
C SER A 384 -19.72 3.77 24.35
N TRP A 385 -20.25 4.50 23.38
CA TRP A 385 -20.71 3.90 22.13
C TRP A 385 -19.50 3.39 21.33
N VAL A 386 -19.59 2.16 20.86
CA VAL A 386 -18.61 1.51 19.99
C VAL A 386 -19.36 0.99 18.78
N ARG A 387 -18.94 1.39 17.58
CA ARG A 387 -19.51 0.86 16.33
C ARG A 387 -19.11 -0.61 16.20
N THR A 388 -20.08 -1.49 16.27
CA THR A 388 -19.87 -2.95 16.27
C THR A 388 -20.23 -3.59 14.96
N ASP A 389 -21.10 -2.95 14.16
CA ASP A 389 -21.40 -3.43 12.82
C ASP A 389 -21.87 -2.32 11.89
N VAL A 390 -21.77 -2.60 10.59
CA VAL A 390 -22.20 -1.76 9.49
C VAL A 390 -22.72 -2.65 8.40
N MET A 391 -23.84 -2.25 7.82
CA MET A 391 -24.40 -2.92 6.67
C MET A 391 -24.78 -1.88 5.63
N ASP A 392 -23.93 -1.74 4.62
CA ASP A 392 -24.28 -1.05 3.38
C ASP A 392 -25.14 -2.00 2.51
N LEU A 393 -26.20 -1.46 1.89
CA LEU A 393 -27.23 -2.23 1.17
C LEU A 393 -27.21 -1.93 -0.33
N GLY A 394 -27.80 -2.85 -1.09
CA GLY A 394 -28.10 -2.65 -2.50
C GLY A 394 -27.21 -3.43 -3.47
N PRO A 395 -27.54 -3.38 -4.77
CA PRO A 395 -26.80 -4.05 -5.85
C PRO A 395 -25.28 -3.81 -5.90
N GLN A 396 -24.78 -2.71 -5.34
CA GLN A 396 -23.37 -2.33 -5.29
C GLN A 396 -22.62 -2.90 -4.07
N HIS A 397 -23.34 -3.55 -3.15
CA HIS A 397 -22.75 -4.17 -1.95
C HIS A 397 -23.09 -5.67 -1.81
N PRO A 398 -22.99 -6.48 -2.89
CA PRO A 398 -23.45 -7.88 -2.87
C PRO A 398 -22.68 -8.75 -1.88
N GLY A 399 -21.37 -8.53 -1.71
CA GLY A 399 -20.54 -9.25 -0.75
C GLY A 399 -20.94 -8.97 0.70
N GLU A 400 -21.28 -7.71 1.00
CA GLU A 400 -21.72 -7.25 2.33
C GLU A 400 -23.12 -7.76 2.67
N GLU A 401 -24.08 -7.68 1.74
CA GLU A 401 -25.42 -8.26 1.90
C GLU A 401 -25.35 -9.77 2.17
N ALA A 402 -24.51 -10.50 1.43
CA ALA A 402 -24.31 -11.93 1.63
C ALA A 402 -23.67 -12.24 2.99
N ALA A 403 -22.70 -11.44 3.44
CA ALA A 403 -22.05 -11.61 4.74
C ALA A 403 -23.01 -11.43 5.93
N HIS A 404 -23.99 -10.54 5.80
CA HIS A 404 -25.03 -10.29 6.80
C HIS A 404 -26.29 -11.16 6.62
N GLY A 405 -26.35 -11.96 5.56
CA GLY A 405 -27.50 -12.81 5.25
C GLY A 405 -28.76 -12.00 4.93
N TYR A 406 -28.60 -10.84 4.27
CA TYR A 406 -29.69 -9.95 3.90
C TYR A 406 -30.75 -10.69 3.07
N LYS A 407 -32.02 -10.42 3.38
CA LYS A 407 -33.17 -10.86 2.61
C LYS A 407 -34.20 -9.75 2.56
N VAL A 408 -34.86 -9.62 1.42
CA VAL A 408 -35.95 -8.66 1.21
C VAL A 408 -37.16 -9.35 0.60
N GLU A 409 -38.33 -9.06 1.16
CA GLU A 409 -39.63 -9.55 0.75
C GLU A 409 -40.42 -8.39 0.13
N LYS A 410 -41.12 -8.64 -0.99
CA LYS A 410 -41.91 -7.61 -1.70
C LYS A 410 -41.10 -6.36 -2.06
N GLN A 411 -39.86 -6.55 -2.52
CA GLN A 411 -39.02 -5.44 -3.00
C GLN A 411 -39.76 -4.66 -4.10
N THR A 412 -39.82 -3.34 -3.94
CA THR A 412 -40.40 -2.39 -4.89
C THR A 412 -39.34 -1.63 -5.66
N TRP A 413 -38.17 -1.43 -5.05
CA TRP A 413 -37.09 -0.65 -5.63
C TRP A 413 -35.71 -1.13 -5.16
N GLN A 414 -34.70 -0.85 -5.99
CA GLN A 414 -33.28 -0.92 -5.63
C GLN A 414 -32.50 0.07 -6.51
N GLY A 415 -31.40 0.60 -6.00
CA GLY A 415 -30.48 1.41 -6.79
C GLY A 415 -29.81 2.54 -6.02
N ARG A 416 -28.98 3.27 -6.75
CA ARG A 416 -28.14 4.33 -6.20
C ARG A 416 -28.89 5.65 -6.12
N ARG A 417 -28.60 6.43 -5.07
CA ARG A 417 -28.98 7.83 -4.94
C ARG A 417 -27.79 8.66 -4.50
N SER A 418 -27.70 9.88 -5.03
CA SER A 418 -26.80 10.90 -4.51
C SER A 418 -27.66 11.98 -3.86
N SER A 419 -27.42 12.25 -2.59
CA SER A 419 -28.22 13.19 -1.82
C SER A 419 -27.34 13.88 -0.76
N TYR A 420 -27.90 14.90 -0.14
CA TYR A 420 -27.18 15.82 0.73
C TYR A 420 -27.81 15.85 2.13
N TYR A 421 -27.00 15.85 3.19
CA TYR A 421 -27.48 16.15 4.55
C TYR A 421 -27.64 17.65 4.73
N PRO A 422 -28.80 18.16 5.18
CA PRO A 422 -29.04 19.60 5.29
C PRO A 422 -28.27 20.21 6.47
N VAL A 423 -27.00 20.54 6.24
CA VAL A 423 -26.08 21.17 7.20
C VAL A 423 -25.60 22.53 6.70
N ASP A 424 -25.14 23.37 7.61
CA ASP A 424 -24.60 24.68 7.27
C ASP A 424 -23.22 24.56 6.60
N ALA A 425 -23.04 25.17 5.43
CA ALA A 425 -21.78 25.11 4.69
C ALA A 425 -20.58 25.72 5.46
N GLY A 426 -20.84 26.68 6.36
CA GLY A 426 -19.81 27.24 7.24
C GLY A 426 -19.34 26.23 8.29
N GLN A 427 -20.23 25.38 8.80
CA GLN A 427 -19.88 24.27 9.71
C GLN A 427 -19.07 23.18 8.99
N VAL A 428 -19.41 22.86 7.75
CA VAL A 428 -18.64 21.91 6.91
C VAL A 428 -17.23 22.46 6.70
N ALA A 429 -17.10 23.70 6.21
CA ALA A 429 -15.80 24.32 5.99
C ALA A 429 -14.95 24.43 7.27
N ALA A 430 -15.58 24.70 8.43
CA ALA A 430 -14.88 24.72 9.72
C ALA A 430 -14.39 23.32 10.14
N SER A 431 -15.17 22.28 9.85
CA SER A 431 -14.82 20.88 10.10
C SER A 431 -13.65 20.44 9.23
N ASP A 432 -13.70 20.72 7.93
CA ASP A 432 -12.62 20.38 7.00
C ASP A 432 -11.33 21.12 7.32
N ALA A 433 -11.42 22.38 7.75
CA ALA A 433 -10.28 23.15 8.22
C ALA A 433 -9.63 22.52 9.47
N VAL A 434 -10.42 21.95 10.38
CA VAL A 434 -9.89 21.21 11.54
C VAL A 434 -9.24 19.90 11.08
N LEU A 435 -9.87 19.11 10.21
CA LEU A 435 -9.33 17.81 9.77
C LEU A 435 -8.04 17.93 8.95
N SER A 436 -7.95 18.96 8.11
CA SER A 436 -6.76 19.25 7.29
C SER A 436 -5.67 20.00 8.06
N GLY A 437 -6.04 20.85 9.03
CA GLY A 437 -5.12 21.69 9.78
C GLY A 437 -4.61 21.08 11.10
N ALA A 438 -5.43 20.29 11.79
CA ALA A 438 -5.00 19.59 13.01
C ALA A 438 -4.14 18.38 12.65
N ARG A 439 -3.00 18.23 13.34
CA ARG A 439 -2.01 17.19 13.03
C ARG A 439 -1.82 16.27 14.22
N LEU A 440 -1.80 14.97 13.95
CA LEU A 440 -1.34 13.96 14.89
C LEU A 440 0.19 13.92 14.81
N ARG A 441 0.86 14.17 15.94
CA ARG A 441 2.30 14.07 16.06
C ARG A 441 2.67 13.02 17.10
N ILE A 442 3.55 12.09 16.73
CA ILE A 442 4.06 11.08 17.66
C ILE A 442 5.59 11.03 17.58
N SER A 443 6.22 11.15 18.75
CA SER A 443 7.66 10.96 18.91
C SER A 443 7.95 9.67 19.65
N PHE A 444 8.76 8.80 19.06
CA PHE A 444 9.28 7.59 19.69
C PHE A 444 10.74 7.79 20.04
N ASP A 445 11.11 7.54 21.28
CA ASP A 445 12.49 7.57 21.78
C ASP A 445 13.23 8.90 21.51
N GLY A 446 12.48 9.99 21.40
CA GLY A 446 12.98 11.35 21.13
C GLY A 446 12.99 11.76 19.65
N VAL A 447 12.51 10.91 18.75
CA VAL A 447 12.43 11.19 17.30
C VAL A 447 10.98 11.22 16.86
N THR A 448 10.55 12.31 16.23
CA THR A 448 9.22 12.40 15.60
C THR A 448 9.23 11.68 14.25
N THR A 449 8.42 10.63 14.14
CA THR A 449 8.27 9.82 12.91
C THR A 449 6.84 9.83 12.38
N VAL A 450 5.88 10.32 13.18
CA VAL A 450 4.50 10.55 12.78
C VAL A 450 4.25 12.04 12.88
N ASP A 451 3.92 12.66 11.75
CA ASP A 451 3.44 14.03 11.68
C ASP A 451 2.53 14.13 10.43
N ALA A 452 1.21 14.03 10.63
CA ALA A 452 0.23 14.00 9.55
C ALA A 452 -1.08 14.69 9.95
N PRO A 453 -1.85 15.28 9.00
CA PRO A 453 -3.20 15.78 9.24
C PRO A 453 -4.09 14.67 9.80
N ILE A 454 -4.96 15.00 10.75
CA ILE A 454 -5.84 14.03 11.40
C ILE A 454 -6.74 13.34 10.37
N GLY A 455 -7.40 14.09 9.47
CA GLY A 455 -8.28 13.48 8.47
C GLY A 455 -7.55 12.45 7.62
N GLU A 456 -6.42 12.84 7.01
CA GLU A 456 -5.69 11.97 6.10
C GLU A 456 -5.03 10.77 6.81
N PHE A 457 -4.54 10.94 8.05
CA PHE A 457 -4.00 9.84 8.87
C PHE A 457 -5.05 8.75 9.16
N PHE A 458 -6.33 9.11 9.27
CA PHE A 458 -7.42 8.17 9.49
C PHE A 458 -8.18 7.78 8.22
N GLY A 459 -7.75 8.27 7.04
CA GLY A 459 -8.20 7.77 5.74
C GLY A 459 -8.99 8.73 4.87
N SER A 460 -9.22 9.99 5.28
CA SER A 460 -9.91 10.99 4.47
C SER A 460 -9.37 12.41 4.68
N GLY A 461 -8.65 12.94 3.69
CA GLY A 461 -8.15 14.32 3.68
C GLY A 461 -9.05 15.33 2.95
N LEU A 462 -10.27 14.93 2.54
CA LEU A 462 -11.27 15.82 1.94
C LEU A 462 -12.27 16.35 2.98
N GLY A 463 -12.67 15.51 3.93
CA GLY A 463 -13.58 15.83 5.02
C GLY A 463 -13.85 14.60 5.89
N GLU A 464 -14.86 14.64 6.76
CA GLU A 464 -15.25 13.47 7.56
C GLU A 464 -16.15 12.53 6.74
N PHE A 465 -15.53 11.52 6.12
CA PHE A 465 -16.19 10.44 5.41
C PHE A 465 -16.07 9.12 6.20
N ASP A 466 -16.97 8.16 5.92
CA ASP A 466 -16.89 6.83 6.51
C ASP A 466 -15.69 6.06 5.95
N VAL A 467 -14.74 5.69 6.82
CA VAL A 467 -13.55 4.92 6.45
C VAL A 467 -13.56 3.60 7.21
N ARG A 468 -13.51 2.48 6.49
CA ARG A 468 -13.51 1.11 7.06
C ARG A 468 -12.31 0.27 6.58
N SER A 469 -11.07 0.72 6.87
CA SER A 469 -9.86 -0.03 6.49
C SER A 469 -9.44 -1.05 7.55
N LEU A 470 -8.52 -1.96 7.21
CA LEU A 470 -8.02 -2.95 8.16
C LEU A 470 -7.29 -2.31 9.36
N MET A 471 -6.53 -1.23 9.14
CA MET A 471 -5.62 -0.66 10.15
C MET A 471 -6.05 0.72 10.67
N PHE A 472 -7.08 1.33 10.09
CA PHE A 472 -7.68 2.56 10.58
C PHE A 472 -9.15 2.73 10.18
N SER A 473 -9.86 3.60 10.88
CA SER A 473 -11.24 3.98 10.54
C SER A 473 -11.57 5.40 10.93
N MET A 474 -12.62 5.92 10.30
CA MET A 474 -13.34 7.13 10.67
C MET A 474 -14.82 6.77 10.77
N ASP A 475 -15.39 6.87 11.97
CA ASP A 475 -16.82 6.74 12.18
C ASP A 475 -17.48 8.13 12.18
N PRO A 476 -18.18 8.54 11.10
CA PRO A 476 -18.90 9.82 11.04
C PRO A 476 -20.19 9.80 11.87
N GLY A 477 -20.56 8.66 12.45
CA GLY A 477 -21.75 8.53 13.27
C GLY A 477 -21.69 9.38 14.53
N LYS A 478 -22.86 9.62 15.14
CA LYS A 478 -22.97 10.30 16.43
C LYS A 478 -22.05 9.67 17.48
N ASP A 479 -21.23 10.48 18.15
CA ASP A 479 -20.21 10.04 19.13
C ASP A 479 -19.07 9.18 18.55
N GLY A 480 -18.89 9.22 17.22
CA GLY A 480 -17.93 8.44 16.47
C GLY A 480 -16.47 8.70 16.86
N TRP A 481 -15.63 7.72 16.58
CA TRP A 481 -14.20 7.77 16.85
C TRP A 481 -13.42 7.50 15.57
N TYR A 482 -12.34 8.24 15.39
CA TYR A 482 -11.30 7.90 14.42
C TYR A 482 -10.32 6.96 15.13
N THR A 483 -10.10 5.78 14.57
CA THR A 483 -9.33 4.73 15.25
C THR A 483 -8.18 4.27 14.37
N SER A 484 -7.02 4.03 14.97
CA SER A 484 -5.86 3.45 14.33
C SER A 484 -5.38 2.25 15.13
N TRP A 485 -5.06 1.17 14.44
CA TRP A 485 -4.59 -0.10 15.00
C TRP A 485 -3.16 -0.42 14.60
N TRP A 486 -2.40 0.52 14.04
CA TRP A 486 -0.99 0.28 13.72
C TRP A 486 -0.17 -0.10 14.97
N PRO A 487 0.60 -1.19 14.96
CA PRO A 487 1.64 -1.45 15.96
C PRO A 487 2.65 -0.29 16.01
N MET A 488 2.84 0.39 17.13
CA MET A 488 3.87 1.44 17.23
C MET A 488 4.83 1.15 18.40
N PRO A 489 5.94 0.41 18.16
CA PRO A 489 6.88 0.05 19.22
C PRO A 489 7.79 1.22 19.61
N PHE A 490 8.18 1.29 20.89
CA PHE A 490 9.17 2.23 21.41
C PHE A 490 9.98 1.62 22.55
N GLY A 491 11.28 1.92 22.62
CA GLY A 491 12.21 1.30 23.56
C GLY A 491 12.33 2.03 24.90
N ARG A 492 12.06 3.34 24.96
CA ARG A 492 12.19 4.18 26.16
C ARG A 492 10.93 4.99 26.42
N ASN A 493 10.41 5.70 25.44
CA ASN A 493 9.23 6.54 25.60
C ASN A 493 8.51 6.83 24.28
N ALA A 494 7.22 7.12 24.38
CA ALA A 494 6.43 7.69 23.30
C ALA A 494 5.69 8.93 23.80
N VAL A 495 5.64 9.98 22.97
CA VAL A 495 4.89 11.21 23.23
C VAL A 495 3.88 11.40 22.11
N VAL A 496 2.60 11.49 22.46
CA VAL A 496 1.51 11.73 21.50
C VAL A 496 0.99 13.14 21.70
N GLU A 497 0.90 13.89 20.61
CA GLU A 497 0.46 15.29 20.59
C GLU A 497 -0.59 15.50 19.50
N ILE A 498 -1.54 16.40 19.77
CA ILE A 498 -2.35 17.04 18.73
C ILE A 498 -1.84 18.47 18.57
N VAL A 499 -1.43 18.82 17.35
CA VAL A 499 -0.99 20.17 16.99
C VAL A 499 -2.10 20.83 16.18
N ASN A 500 -2.67 21.91 16.69
CA ASN A 500 -3.72 22.64 15.97
C ASN A 500 -3.10 23.62 14.97
N GLY A 501 -2.92 23.19 13.73
CA GLY A 501 -2.50 24.06 12.62
C GLY A 501 -3.67 24.79 11.93
N SER A 502 -4.91 24.57 12.37
CA SER A 502 -6.09 25.25 11.83
C SER A 502 -6.28 26.65 12.44
N SER A 503 -7.15 27.45 11.85
CA SER A 503 -7.59 28.74 12.40
C SER A 503 -8.70 28.63 13.46
N THR A 504 -9.21 27.42 13.70
CA THR A 504 -10.35 27.16 14.60
C THR A 504 -9.86 26.52 15.89
N THR A 505 -10.34 26.97 17.05
CA THR A 505 -10.05 26.28 18.32
C THR A 505 -10.64 24.88 18.28
N ILE A 506 -9.82 23.86 18.57
CA ILE A 506 -10.31 22.50 18.74
C ILE A 506 -10.93 22.38 20.12
N GLN A 507 -12.20 21.98 20.20
CA GLN A 507 -12.94 21.90 21.45
C GLN A 507 -13.09 20.45 21.91
N ALA A 508 -12.80 20.18 23.17
CA ALA A 508 -12.99 18.88 23.81
C ALA A 508 -12.42 17.69 23.02
N ALA A 509 -11.25 17.86 22.38
CA ALA A 509 -10.57 16.82 21.64
C ALA A 509 -10.31 15.64 22.59
N SER A 510 -10.97 14.51 22.34
CA SER A 510 -10.85 13.32 23.19
C SER A 510 -9.89 12.35 22.52
N VAL A 511 -8.85 11.94 23.23
CA VAL A 511 -7.83 11.01 22.73
C VAL A 511 -7.71 9.83 23.66
N GLU A 512 -7.68 8.63 23.10
CA GLU A 512 -7.31 7.41 23.81
C GLU A 512 -6.06 6.80 23.20
N VAL A 513 -5.12 6.41 24.05
CA VAL A 513 -3.90 5.70 23.65
C VAL A 513 -3.84 4.41 24.44
N THR A 514 -3.94 3.29 23.73
CA THR A 514 -3.78 1.96 24.31
C THR A 514 -2.38 1.45 24.04
N SER A 515 -1.68 1.05 25.08
CA SER A 515 -0.33 0.49 24.97
C SER A 515 -0.13 -0.70 25.89
N ALA A 516 0.74 -1.62 25.48
CA ALA A 516 1.15 -2.76 26.29
C ALA A 516 2.67 -2.78 26.49
N PRO A 517 3.16 -3.05 27.71
CA PRO A 517 4.57 -3.28 27.97
C PRO A 517 5.11 -4.47 27.18
N ASP A 518 6.26 -4.30 26.55
CA ASP A 518 7.00 -5.39 25.91
C ASP A 518 8.50 -5.15 26.05
N SER A 519 9.16 -5.92 26.91
CA SER A 519 10.60 -5.79 27.13
C SER A 519 11.43 -6.12 25.89
N LYS A 520 10.88 -6.87 24.93
CA LYS A 520 11.59 -7.28 23.71
C LYS A 520 11.71 -6.15 22.69
N VAL A 521 10.78 -5.18 22.69
CA VAL A 521 10.82 -4.10 21.69
C VAL A 521 12.07 -3.22 21.83
N ALA A 522 12.58 -3.02 23.05
CA ALA A 522 13.81 -2.25 23.26
C ALA A 522 15.05 -2.91 22.63
N GLU A 523 15.12 -4.25 22.63
CA GLU A 523 16.16 -4.99 21.92
C GLU A 523 15.91 -4.97 20.41
N GLY A 524 14.67 -5.18 19.98
CA GLY A 524 14.28 -5.15 18.58
C GLY A 524 14.54 -3.80 17.89
N LEU A 525 14.41 -2.68 18.60
CA LEU A 525 14.64 -1.32 18.09
C LEU A 525 16.09 -0.84 18.20
N ARG A 526 17.02 -1.68 18.71
CA ARG A 526 18.45 -1.35 18.68
C ARG A 526 18.91 -1.17 17.23
N PRO A 527 20.03 -0.46 16.99
CA PRO A 527 20.51 -0.24 15.63
C PRO A 527 20.73 -1.52 14.80
N ASN A 528 21.05 -2.65 15.45
CA ASN A 528 21.19 -3.98 14.84
C ASN A 528 19.98 -4.92 15.08
N GLY A 529 18.90 -4.41 15.65
CA GLY A 529 17.70 -5.19 15.96
C GLY A 529 16.81 -5.46 14.73
N SER A 530 15.69 -6.13 14.97
CA SER A 530 14.77 -6.62 13.94
C SER A 530 13.51 -5.75 13.74
N LEU A 531 13.33 -4.68 14.51
CA LEU A 531 12.14 -3.81 14.44
C LEU A 531 12.47 -2.43 13.86
N GLY A 532 11.51 -1.86 13.14
CA GLY A 532 11.50 -0.46 12.73
C GLY A 532 10.53 0.37 13.58
N TYR A 533 10.76 1.68 13.66
CA TYR A 533 9.76 2.60 14.22
C TYR A 533 8.62 2.76 13.22
N PHE A 534 7.41 2.99 13.72
CA PHE A 534 6.27 3.35 12.87
C PHE A 534 6.44 4.78 12.36
N HIS A 535 6.16 4.99 11.08
CA HIS A 535 6.16 6.30 10.43
C HIS A 535 4.80 6.54 9.76
N ALA A 536 4.34 7.78 9.85
CA ALA A 536 3.30 8.31 8.99
C ALA A 536 3.83 9.63 8.41
N THR A 537 4.25 9.57 7.15
CA THR A 537 4.92 10.67 6.45
C THR A 537 3.92 11.36 5.55
N HIS A 538 3.58 12.61 5.87
CA HIS A 538 2.69 13.45 5.08
C HIS A 538 3.45 14.26 4.03
N ARG A 539 2.93 14.31 2.80
CA ARG A 539 3.35 15.21 1.73
C ARG A 539 2.13 15.78 1.03
N SER A 540 2.19 17.05 0.63
CA SER A 540 1.15 17.69 -0.19
C SER A 540 1.77 18.72 -1.12
N GLY A 541 1.22 18.87 -2.32
CA GLY A 541 1.63 19.87 -3.30
C GLY A 541 0.98 19.64 -4.67
N ALA A 542 1.14 20.62 -5.55
CA ALA A 542 0.74 20.49 -6.95
C ALA A 542 1.59 19.43 -7.67
N ALA A 543 0.96 18.65 -8.55
CA ALA A 543 1.69 17.83 -9.52
C ALA A 543 2.44 18.74 -10.51
N GLU A 544 3.69 18.41 -10.78
CA GLU A 544 4.50 19.09 -11.79
C GLU A 544 4.30 18.38 -13.13
N ARG A 545 4.21 19.16 -14.22
CA ARG A 545 4.10 18.60 -15.57
C ARG A 545 5.36 17.80 -15.91
N ASP A 546 5.18 16.67 -16.59
CA ASP A 546 6.21 15.74 -17.06
C ASP A 546 7.02 15.10 -15.92
N LYS A 547 6.44 15.01 -14.71
CA LYS A 547 7.07 14.39 -13.53
C LYS A 547 6.06 13.69 -12.64
N ASP A 548 6.51 12.61 -12.01
CA ASP A 548 5.79 12.00 -10.91
C ASP A 548 5.64 12.94 -9.72
N TRP A 549 4.44 12.94 -9.14
CA TRP A 549 4.22 13.44 -7.80
C TRP A 549 4.71 12.41 -6.78
N ILE A 550 5.60 12.83 -5.88
CA ILE A 550 6.29 11.92 -4.96
C ILE A 550 5.57 11.83 -3.63
N ALA A 551 5.01 10.65 -3.34
CA ALA A 551 4.32 10.34 -2.09
C ALA A 551 5.29 10.03 -0.94
N LEU A 552 6.40 9.36 -1.24
CA LEU A 552 7.47 9.06 -0.28
C LEU A 552 8.82 8.94 -1.00
N ASP A 553 9.86 9.53 -0.42
CA ASP A 553 11.26 9.34 -0.79
C ASP A 553 12.08 9.28 0.51
N THR A 554 12.64 8.12 0.80
CA THR A 554 13.32 7.86 2.07
C THR A 554 14.54 6.95 1.91
N SER A 555 15.46 7.04 2.86
CA SER A 555 16.69 6.23 2.92
C SER A 555 16.75 5.42 4.21
N GLY A 556 17.55 4.36 4.18
CA GLY A 556 17.67 3.37 5.25
C GLY A 556 16.93 2.09 4.90
N ARG A 557 16.50 1.35 5.91
CA ARG A 557 15.80 0.06 5.74
C ARG A 557 14.41 0.10 6.36
N GLY A 558 13.47 -0.59 5.76
CA GLY A 558 12.07 -0.54 6.16
C GLY A 558 11.15 -1.47 5.40
N VAL A 559 9.86 -1.31 5.67
CA VAL A 559 8.75 -1.96 4.98
C VAL A 559 7.64 -0.93 4.78
N TYR A 560 7.28 -0.67 3.53
CA TYR A 560 6.19 0.22 3.14
C TYR A 560 4.86 -0.53 3.11
N TYR A 561 3.82 0.06 3.72
CA TYR A 561 2.50 -0.58 3.89
C TYR A 561 1.35 0.22 3.23
N GLY A 562 1.64 1.20 2.38
CA GLY A 562 0.64 1.94 1.61
C GLY A 562 0.39 3.36 2.14
N MET A 563 -0.74 3.94 1.73
CA MET A 563 -1.06 5.35 2.01
C MET A 563 -2.56 5.65 2.01
N THR A 564 -2.91 6.79 2.59
CA THR A 564 -4.11 7.57 2.25
C THR A 564 -3.72 8.64 1.23
N HIS A 565 -4.55 8.93 0.24
CA HIS A 565 -4.29 9.89 -0.83
C HIS A 565 -5.53 10.74 -1.14
N SER A 566 -5.37 12.06 -1.11
CA SER A 566 -6.37 13.05 -1.47
C SER A 566 -5.94 13.75 -2.74
N MET A 567 -6.74 13.64 -3.80
CA MET A 567 -6.43 14.12 -5.14
C MET A 567 -7.47 15.16 -5.55
N ARG A 568 -7.03 16.38 -5.89
CA ARG A 568 -7.92 17.47 -6.32
C ARG A 568 -7.60 17.85 -7.77
N GLY A 569 -8.43 17.40 -8.70
CA GLY A 569 -8.26 17.70 -10.13
C GLY A 569 -8.46 19.19 -10.43
N LYS A 570 -7.76 19.70 -11.46
CA LYS A 570 -7.88 21.10 -11.91
C LYS A 570 -8.63 21.28 -13.23
N LEU A 571 -9.14 20.19 -13.82
CA LEU A 571 -9.90 20.26 -15.07
C LEU A 571 -11.35 20.70 -14.79
N PRO A 572 -11.89 21.68 -15.53
CA PRO A 572 -13.30 22.05 -15.44
C PRO A 572 -14.25 20.87 -15.65
N LEU A 573 -15.37 20.86 -14.92
CA LEU A 573 -16.39 19.79 -15.03
C LEU A 573 -17.01 19.65 -16.42
N GLY A 574 -16.93 20.70 -17.25
CA GLY A 574 -17.40 20.67 -18.64
C GLY A 574 -16.41 20.09 -19.66
N THR A 575 -15.21 19.68 -19.24
CA THR A 575 -14.26 18.94 -20.08
C THR A 575 -14.74 17.51 -20.31
N ASP A 576 -14.43 16.92 -21.48
CA ASP A 576 -14.89 15.56 -21.87
C ASP A 576 -14.58 14.49 -20.80
N VAL A 577 -13.41 14.58 -20.15
CA VAL A 577 -12.99 13.70 -19.06
C VAL A 577 -12.46 14.56 -17.91
N PRO A 578 -13.31 15.01 -16.96
CA PRO A 578 -12.85 15.87 -15.86
C PRO A 578 -11.96 15.13 -14.85
N ARG A 579 -12.04 13.79 -14.84
CA ARG A 579 -11.25 12.90 -13.96
C ARG A 579 -9.93 12.42 -14.57
N LEU A 580 -9.50 13.00 -15.69
CA LEU A 580 -8.29 12.61 -16.43
C LEU A 580 -7.01 12.59 -15.60
N TYR A 581 -6.98 13.29 -14.46
CA TYR A 581 -5.86 13.28 -13.51
C TYR A 581 -5.63 11.89 -12.88
N LEU A 582 -6.62 11.00 -12.91
CA LEU A 582 -6.54 9.65 -12.35
C LEU A 582 -5.94 8.61 -13.31
N GLU A 583 -5.68 8.91 -14.58
CA GLU A 583 -5.09 7.92 -15.50
C GLU A 583 -3.59 7.68 -15.25
N GLY A 584 -2.95 8.44 -14.35
CA GLY A 584 -1.50 8.35 -14.19
C GLY A 584 -1.05 7.09 -13.46
N ASP A 585 0.08 6.52 -13.91
CA ASP A 585 0.65 5.30 -13.36
C ASP A 585 1.43 5.55 -12.05
N GLU A 586 1.35 4.60 -11.12
CA GLU A 586 2.30 4.54 -10.02
C GLU A 586 3.64 3.94 -10.47
N ARG A 587 4.75 4.52 -10.02
CA ARG A 587 6.11 4.02 -10.25
C ARG A 587 6.84 3.91 -8.91
N ILE A 588 7.15 2.67 -8.52
CA ILE A 588 7.73 2.39 -7.19
C ILE A 588 9.11 1.76 -7.33
N TYR A 589 10.04 2.23 -6.51
CA TYR A 589 11.44 1.80 -6.48
C TYR A 589 11.87 1.42 -5.07
N ALA A 590 12.67 0.36 -4.99
CA ALA A 590 13.36 -0.03 -3.76
C ALA A 590 14.85 -0.21 -4.04
N ASP A 591 15.66 0.11 -3.05
CA ASP A 591 17.11 -0.13 -3.04
C ASP A 591 17.88 0.53 -4.19
N GLY A 592 17.33 1.62 -4.73
CA GLY A 592 18.01 2.50 -5.68
C GLY A 592 18.17 1.93 -7.10
N VAL A 593 17.58 0.79 -7.42
CA VAL A 593 17.60 0.32 -8.83
C VAL A 593 16.79 1.28 -9.70
N LEU A 594 17.22 1.45 -10.96
CA LEU A 594 16.62 2.42 -11.89
C LEU A 594 15.35 1.90 -12.57
N THR A 595 15.12 0.59 -12.57
CA THR A 595 13.86 0.03 -13.08
C THR A 595 12.84 -0.09 -11.96
N PRO A 596 11.58 0.34 -12.17
CA PRO A 596 10.51 0.18 -11.18
C PRO A 596 10.36 -1.28 -10.77
N ILE A 597 10.21 -1.51 -9.47
CA ILE A 597 9.79 -2.83 -8.95
C ILE A 597 8.28 -3.03 -9.14
N GLN A 598 7.52 -1.93 -9.20
CA GLN A 598 6.11 -1.87 -9.53
C GLN A 598 5.89 -0.72 -10.53
N TYR A 599 5.20 -1.01 -11.62
CA TYR A 599 4.80 -0.07 -12.67
C TYR A 599 3.30 -0.25 -12.89
N GLY A 600 2.55 0.80 -12.62
CA GLY A 600 1.09 0.88 -12.66
C GLY A 600 0.44 0.79 -14.03
N THR A 601 -0.87 1.07 -14.04
CA THR A 601 -1.68 1.23 -15.26
C THR A 601 -2.76 2.33 -15.15
N GLY A 602 -2.73 3.08 -14.04
CA GLY A 602 -3.72 4.09 -13.67
C GLY A 602 -3.80 4.30 -12.16
N THR A 603 -4.15 5.52 -11.73
CA THR A 603 -4.22 5.87 -10.31
C THR A 603 -5.36 5.12 -9.64
N GLU A 604 -6.53 4.98 -10.28
CA GLU A 604 -7.62 4.18 -9.71
C GLU A 604 -7.28 2.68 -9.68
N ASP A 605 -6.46 2.21 -10.63
CA ASP A 605 -6.01 0.82 -10.70
C ASP A 605 -5.08 0.50 -9.53
N PHE A 606 -4.19 1.44 -9.16
CA PHE A 606 -3.42 1.35 -7.91
C PHE A 606 -4.34 1.19 -6.71
N TYR A 607 -5.48 1.88 -6.64
CA TYR A 607 -6.47 1.72 -5.56
C TYR A 607 -7.41 0.52 -5.77
N GLU A 608 -7.02 -0.44 -6.62
CA GLU A 608 -7.71 -1.71 -6.89
C GLU A 608 -9.11 -1.53 -7.48
N SER A 609 -9.34 -0.37 -8.09
CA SER A 609 -10.57 0.04 -8.72
C SER A 609 -10.47 -0.09 -10.23
N GLY A 610 -11.23 0.68 -11.00
CA GLY A 610 -11.08 0.77 -12.45
C GLY A 610 -12.10 1.72 -13.06
N TRP A 611 -11.80 2.24 -14.25
CA TRP A 611 -12.71 3.11 -15.00
C TRP A 611 -13.11 4.36 -14.20
N TYR A 612 -12.13 5.03 -13.59
CA TYR A 612 -12.34 6.18 -12.72
C TYR A 612 -13.35 5.90 -11.60
N PHE A 613 -13.13 4.88 -10.77
CA PHE A 613 -14.01 4.53 -9.64
C PHE A 613 -15.50 4.43 -10.06
N ARG A 614 -15.78 3.53 -10.99
CA ARG A 614 -17.01 3.53 -11.78
C ARG A 614 -18.29 3.41 -10.96
N THR A 615 -18.35 2.53 -9.97
CA THR A 615 -19.61 2.23 -9.26
C THR A 615 -19.89 3.20 -8.12
N GLY A 616 -18.92 4.03 -7.73
CA GLY A 616 -19.03 4.95 -6.59
C GLY A 616 -18.05 4.62 -5.47
N THR A 617 -18.29 5.18 -4.29
CA THR A 617 -17.46 4.97 -3.10
C THR A 617 -17.52 3.51 -2.64
N PHE A 618 -16.41 2.98 -2.16
CA PHE A 618 -16.34 1.62 -1.62
C PHE A 618 -15.31 1.53 -0.49
N ALA A 619 -15.41 0.48 0.33
CA ALA A 619 -14.44 0.18 1.37
C ALA A 619 -14.16 -1.33 1.43
N MET A 620 -12.94 -1.71 1.06
CA MET A 620 -12.38 -3.05 1.26
C MET A 620 -11.29 -2.99 2.33
N PRO A 621 -10.95 -4.11 2.99
CA PRO A 621 -9.95 -4.10 4.07
C PRO A 621 -8.60 -3.49 3.67
N SER A 622 -8.16 -3.71 2.42
CA SER A 622 -6.87 -3.24 1.89
C SER A 622 -6.97 -2.05 0.94
N ALA A 623 -8.14 -1.64 0.48
CA ALA A 623 -8.27 -0.53 -0.46
C ALA A 623 -9.66 0.11 -0.36
N GLY A 624 -9.76 1.40 -0.61
CA GLY A 624 -11.06 2.07 -0.62
C GLY A 624 -11.02 3.46 -1.21
N TYR A 625 -12.21 3.93 -1.54
CA TYR A 625 -12.50 5.24 -2.09
C TYR A 625 -13.62 5.86 -1.26
N PRO A 626 -13.34 6.31 -0.02
CA PRO A 626 -14.37 6.78 0.91
C PRO A 626 -14.92 8.17 0.57
N ALA A 627 -14.17 9.01 -0.17
CA ALA A 627 -14.49 10.41 -0.35
C ALA A 627 -14.55 10.82 -1.83
N HIS A 628 -15.67 11.42 -2.24
CA HIS A 628 -15.86 12.01 -3.58
C HIS A 628 -16.61 13.33 -3.46
N GLU A 629 -16.00 14.41 -3.93
CA GLU A 629 -16.61 15.74 -3.96
C GLU A 629 -16.56 16.30 -5.38
N VAL A 630 -17.66 16.96 -5.79
CA VAL A 630 -17.80 17.56 -7.12
C VAL A 630 -18.40 18.96 -7.01
N GLY A 631 -17.62 19.99 -7.36
CA GLY A 631 -18.11 21.38 -7.48
C GLY A 631 -18.70 21.99 -6.21
N GLY A 632 -18.25 21.57 -5.03
CA GLY A 632 -18.76 21.99 -3.71
C GLY A 632 -17.86 21.48 -2.57
N ASP A 633 -18.19 21.83 -1.33
CA ASP A 633 -17.56 21.28 -0.10
C ASP A 633 -16.02 21.38 -0.09
N GLY A 634 -15.45 22.51 -0.55
CA GLY A 634 -14.00 22.70 -0.63
C GLY A 634 -13.33 22.12 -1.89
N CYS A 635 -14.10 21.45 -2.75
CA CYS A 635 -13.69 20.98 -4.07
C CYS A 635 -14.23 21.88 -5.20
N GLN A 636 -13.33 22.50 -5.97
CA GLN A 636 -13.75 23.34 -7.10
C GLN A 636 -14.25 22.52 -8.30
N PHE A 637 -13.62 21.37 -8.57
CA PHE A 637 -13.90 20.53 -9.73
C PHE A 637 -14.27 19.13 -9.29
N ASP A 638 -13.40 18.14 -9.51
CA ASP A 638 -13.57 16.76 -9.04
C ASP A 638 -12.42 16.42 -8.07
N CYS A 639 -12.77 15.92 -6.89
CA CYS A 639 -11.83 15.57 -5.85
C CYS A 639 -12.10 14.15 -5.34
N THR A 640 -11.04 13.35 -5.29
CA THR A 640 -11.06 11.92 -4.96
C THR A 640 -10.22 11.69 -3.72
N GLY A 641 -10.77 11.06 -2.69
CA GLY A 641 -10.01 10.56 -1.54
C GLY A 641 -10.03 9.04 -1.51
N ALA A 642 -8.85 8.43 -1.46
CA ALA A 642 -8.65 6.98 -1.50
C ALA A 642 -7.62 6.52 -0.47
N TYR A 643 -7.62 5.22 -0.17
CA TYR A 643 -6.56 4.58 0.60
C TYR A 643 -6.20 3.21 0.01
N ARG A 644 -4.94 2.80 0.19
CA ARG A 644 -4.47 1.44 -0.04
C ARG A 644 -3.53 1.01 1.08
N LEU A 645 -3.78 -0.17 1.63
CA LEU A 645 -2.96 -0.86 2.62
C LEU A 645 -2.33 -2.09 1.98
N MET A 646 -1.01 -2.04 1.79
CA MET A 646 -0.23 -3.12 1.19
C MET A 646 0.16 -4.14 2.26
N VAL A 647 -0.77 -4.97 2.72
CA VAL A 647 -0.56 -5.86 3.88
C VAL A 647 0.22 -7.11 3.50
N THR A 648 -0.31 -7.89 2.56
CA THR A 648 0.40 -9.05 1.99
C THR A 648 1.49 -8.58 1.03
N ASP A 649 1.19 -7.56 0.24
CA ASP A 649 2.03 -6.96 -0.80
C ASP A 649 2.92 -5.81 -0.30
N ALA A 650 3.24 -5.77 1.00
CA ALA A 650 4.09 -4.73 1.58
C ALA A 650 5.50 -4.76 0.97
N ILE A 651 6.08 -3.59 0.69
CA ILE A 651 7.35 -3.47 -0.03
C ILE A 651 8.51 -3.29 0.96
N PRO A 652 9.37 -4.31 1.16
CA PRO A 652 10.60 -4.15 1.92
C PRO A 652 11.65 -3.38 1.13
N PHE A 653 12.51 -2.66 1.85
CA PHE A 653 13.70 -2.02 1.31
C PHE A 653 14.84 -2.06 2.32
N SER A 654 16.06 -2.21 1.84
CA SER A 654 17.29 -2.32 2.63
C SER A 654 18.16 -1.07 2.59
N SER A 655 18.01 -0.18 1.61
CA SER A 655 18.78 1.08 1.52
C SER A 655 17.98 2.32 1.15
N ALA A 656 16.93 2.20 0.35
CA ALA A 656 16.10 3.35 -0.06
C ALA A 656 14.73 2.91 -0.59
N PHE A 657 13.75 3.81 -0.51
CA PHE A 657 12.42 3.60 -1.07
C PHE A 657 11.89 4.90 -1.69
N ARG A 658 11.24 4.78 -2.85
CA ARG A 658 10.61 5.90 -3.55
C ARG A 658 9.29 5.46 -4.16
N PHE A 659 8.26 6.25 -3.96
CA PHE A 659 6.93 6.09 -4.55
C PHE A 659 6.58 7.36 -5.34
N GLY A 660 6.47 7.22 -6.66
CA GLY A 660 5.94 8.23 -7.58
C GLY A 660 4.56 7.87 -8.12
N MET A 661 3.78 8.89 -8.48
CA MET A 661 2.48 8.76 -9.14
C MET A 661 2.37 9.83 -10.22
N GLU A 662 2.07 9.45 -11.44
CA GLU A 662 1.76 10.40 -12.49
C GLU A 662 0.43 11.12 -12.24
N SER A 663 0.32 12.36 -12.70
CA SER A 663 -0.96 13.07 -12.73
C SER A 663 -1.50 13.09 -14.16
N GLY A 664 -2.36 12.11 -14.43
CA GLY A 664 -2.89 11.78 -15.75
C GLY A 664 -1.90 11.02 -16.65
N PRO A 665 -2.31 10.74 -17.90
CA PRO A 665 -1.70 9.76 -18.82
C PRO A 665 -0.20 9.86 -19.10
N LEU A 666 0.38 11.04 -18.95
CA LEU A 666 1.81 11.30 -19.23
C LEU A 666 2.36 12.31 -18.20
N ALA A 667 1.83 12.30 -16.97
CA ALA A 667 2.05 13.35 -15.98
C ALA A 667 1.76 14.78 -16.50
N ASP A 668 0.74 14.93 -17.35
CA ASP A 668 0.46 16.17 -18.11
C ASP A 668 -0.81 16.92 -17.65
N VAL A 669 -1.52 16.37 -16.66
CA VAL A 669 -2.76 16.94 -16.10
C VAL A 669 -2.48 17.64 -14.78
N ALA A 670 -2.97 18.87 -14.62
CA ALA A 670 -2.83 19.60 -13.37
C ALA A 670 -3.74 19.03 -12.28
N ALA A 671 -3.17 18.75 -11.10
CA ALA A 671 -3.87 18.34 -9.89
C ALA A 671 -3.08 18.78 -8.64
N ASP A 672 -3.76 18.92 -7.51
CA ASP A 672 -3.12 19.03 -6.19
C ASP A 672 -3.29 17.71 -5.43
N TYR A 673 -2.17 17.08 -5.08
CA TYR A 673 -2.14 15.80 -4.38
C TYR A 673 -1.68 15.99 -2.92
N SER A 674 -2.19 15.16 -2.03
CA SER A 674 -1.78 15.05 -0.63
C SER A 674 -1.84 13.59 -0.22
N ALA A 675 -0.79 13.08 0.40
CA ALA A 675 -0.76 11.70 0.87
C ALA A 675 -0.10 11.57 2.24
N THR A 676 -0.60 10.61 3.02
CA THR A 676 0.00 10.14 4.25
C THR A 676 0.45 8.70 4.05
N SER A 677 1.76 8.51 3.92
CA SER A 677 2.40 7.20 3.71
C SER A 677 2.67 6.48 5.04
N TYR A 678 2.26 5.22 5.16
CA TYR A 678 2.45 4.37 6.34
C TYR A 678 3.57 3.36 6.12
N TRP A 679 4.58 3.36 6.98
CA TRP A 679 5.72 2.46 6.86
C TRP A 679 6.44 2.24 8.19
N TYR A 680 7.29 1.22 8.23
CA TYR A 680 8.21 0.99 9.35
C TYR A 680 9.64 1.10 8.88
N GLY A 681 10.51 1.74 9.66
CA GLY A 681 11.91 1.77 9.27
C GLY A 681 12.85 2.50 10.21
N THR A 682 14.12 2.50 9.80
CA THR A 682 15.25 3.14 10.49
C THR A 682 16.13 3.82 9.45
N SER A 683 16.89 4.83 9.85
CA SER A 683 17.83 5.55 8.96
C SER A 683 19.05 4.72 8.53
N ARG A 684 19.25 3.52 9.08
CA ARG A 684 20.38 2.64 8.75
C ARG A 684 20.05 1.74 7.58
N THR A 685 21.05 1.50 6.73
CA THR A 685 20.95 0.56 5.60
C THR A 685 21.59 -0.78 5.96
N THR A 686 21.12 -1.84 5.31
CA THR A 686 21.68 -3.20 5.38
C THR A 686 22.26 -3.66 4.05
N LEU A 687 22.18 -2.84 3.00
CA LEU A 687 22.67 -3.19 1.66
C LEU A 687 23.91 -2.36 1.32
N ARG A 688 25.06 -3.03 1.20
CA ARG A 688 26.37 -2.40 0.93
C ARG A 688 26.85 -2.76 -0.46
N GLY A 689 27.16 -1.76 -1.29
CA GLY A 689 27.92 -2.00 -2.52
C GLY A 689 29.33 -2.52 -2.19
N THR A 690 29.69 -3.68 -2.72
CA THR A 690 30.98 -4.34 -2.44
C THR A 690 31.87 -4.48 -3.66
N ASP A 691 31.28 -4.60 -4.85
CA ASP A 691 32.05 -4.69 -6.08
C ASP A 691 31.22 -4.26 -7.30
N ARG A 692 31.89 -4.05 -8.43
CA ARG A 692 31.22 -3.82 -9.72
C ARG A 692 32.13 -4.19 -10.87
N ILE A 693 31.51 -4.56 -12.00
CA ILE A 693 32.20 -4.85 -13.26
C ILE A 693 31.54 -4.07 -14.38
N ASP A 694 32.29 -3.17 -15.03
CA ASP A 694 31.98 -2.59 -16.34
C ASP A 694 32.52 -3.50 -17.45
N LEU A 695 31.60 -4.10 -18.22
CA LEU A 695 31.96 -5.05 -19.28
C LEU A 695 32.47 -4.38 -20.55
N GLY A 696 32.36 -3.05 -20.66
CA GLY A 696 33.01 -2.25 -21.69
C GLY A 696 34.47 -1.92 -21.39
N ASN A 697 34.94 -2.15 -20.16
CA ASN A 697 36.29 -1.80 -19.72
C ASN A 697 37.20 -3.03 -19.64
N ALA A 698 38.17 -3.13 -20.55
CA ALA A 698 39.09 -4.26 -20.62
C ALA A 698 39.87 -4.51 -19.30
N LYS A 699 40.23 -3.45 -18.56
CA LYS A 699 40.96 -3.59 -17.29
C LYS A 699 40.08 -4.19 -16.20
N GLU A 700 38.80 -3.78 -16.14
CA GLU A 700 37.86 -4.36 -15.18
C GLU A 700 37.53 -5.81 -15.53
N ARG A 701 37.39 -6.14 -16.82
CA ARG A 701 37.25 -7.53 -17.27
C ARG A 701 38.42 -8.40 -16.82
N ASP A 702 39.65 -7.94 -17.04
CA ASP A 702 40.85 -8.68 -16.61
C ASP A 702 40.95 -8.80 -15.08
N LEU A 703 40.63 -7.73 -14.33
CA LEU A 703 40.67 -7.71 -12.87
C LEU A 703 39.72 -8.76 -12.25
N HIS A 704 38.55 -8.94 -12.84
CA HIS A 704 37.54 -9.90 -12.36
C HIS A 704 37.65 -11.27 -13.06
N GLY A 705 38.64 -11.46 -13.95
CA GLY A 705 38.78 -12.68 -14.74
C GLY A 705 37.54 -12.98 -15.58
N TYR A 706 36.86 -11.94 -16.09
CA TYR A 706 35.64 -12.08 -16.87
C TYR A 706 35.90 -12.83 -18.17
N ARG A 707 35.16 -13.92 -18.39
CA ARG A 707 35.16 -14.73 -19.62
C ARG A 707 33.72 -14.93 -20.06
N SER A 708 33.51 -14.89 -21.37
CA SER A 708 32.22 -15.18 -22.00
C SER A 708 32.47 -15.93 -23.30
N ASP A 709 31.87 -17.10 -23.42
CA ASP A 709 31.83 -17.85 -24.68
C ASP A 709 30.81 -17.21 -25.62
N GLU A 710 31.02 -17.31 -26.94
CA GLU A 710 30.07 -16.80 -27.96
C GLU A 710 29.64 -15.33 -27.74
N GLU A 711 30.52 -14.51 -27.17
CA GLU A 711 30.22 -13.11 -26.85
C GLU A 711 30.21 -12.25 -28.11
N THR A 712 29.22 -11.37 -28.19
CA THR A 712 29.19 -10.23 -29.10
C THR A 712 29.07 -8.94 -28.30
N THR A 713 29.58 -7.84 -28.85
CA THR A 713 29.52 -6.53 -28.21
C THR A 713 28.87 -5.51 -29.13
N ALA A 714 28.04 -4.64 -28.57
CA ALA A 714 27.43 -3.53 -29.30
C ALA A 714 27.42 -2.26 -28.43
N LYS A 715 27.14 -1.12 -29.08
CA LYS A 715 26.72 0.11 -28.38
C LYS A 715 25.21 0.17 -28.36
N LEU A 716 24.65 0.55 -27.21
CA LEU A 716 23.23 0.81 -27.04
C LEU A 716 23.07 2.24 -26.54
N THR A 717 22.17 2.98 -27.18
CA THR A 717 21.64 4.25 -26.68
C THR A 717 20.15 4.05 -26.46
N SER A 718 19.69 4.14 -25.22
CA SER A 718 18.28 3.96 -24.85
C SER A 718 17.98 4.62 -23.50
N SER A 719 16.74 4.53 -23.03
CA SER A 719 16.32 4.94 -21.68
C SER A 719 15.96 3.73 -20.82
N PHE A 720 15.89 3.95 -19.50
CA PHE A 720 15.24 3.02 -18.58
C PHE A 720 13.73 3.21 -18.63
N GLU A 721 12.99 2.25 -18.09
CA GLU A 721 11.57 2.46 -17.76
C GLU A 721 11.46 3.27 -16.46
N GLY A 722 10.36 4.00 -16.27
CA GLY A 722 10.10 4.71 -15.02
C GLY A 722 10.47 6.20 -15.06
N ASP A 723 11.09 6.72 -13.99
CA ASP A 723 11.40 8.16 -13.79
C ASP A 723 12.42 8.69 -14.82
N ASP A 724 13.18 7.78 -15.44
CA ASP A 724 14.24 8.08 -16.41
C ASP A 724 13.83 7.71 -17.86
N ASP A 725 12.53 7.63 -18.15
CA ASP A 725 12.00 7.23 -19.46
C ASP A 725 12.29 8.23 -20.59
N HIS A 726 12.47 9.51 -20.24
CA HIS A 726 12.94 10.57 -21.13
C HIS A 726 14.48 10.62 -21.25
N ASP A 727 15.21 10.15 -20.25
CA ASP A 727 16.67 10.25 -20.18
C ASP A 727 17.35 9.13 -20.98
N SER A 728 18.17 9.52 -21.95
CA SER A 728 18.92 8.55 -22.75
C SER A 728 20.35 8.36 -22.24
N ALA A 729 20.73 7.10 -22.08
CA ALA A 729 22.06 6.66 -21.72
C ALA A 729 22.70 5.85 -22.85
N THR A 730 23.99 6.09 -23.11
CA THR A 730 24.79 5.30 -24.05
C THR A 730 25.78 4.39 -23.32
N GLY A 731 25.80 3.10 -23.65
CA GLY A 731 26.64 2.10 -23.00
C GLY A 731 27.14 1.02 -23.95
N THR A 732 28.19 0.31 -23.55
CA THR A 732 28.59 -0.94 -24.20
C THR A 732 27.77 -2.09 -23.62
N ILE A 733 27.15 -2.89 -24.48
CA ILE A 733 26.42 -4.10 -24.11
C ILE A 733 27.16 -5.33 -24.64
N THR A 734 27.29 -6.35 -23.80
CA THR A 734 27.70 -7.69 -24.18
C THR A 734 26.47 -8.58 -24.35
N SER A 735 26.54 -9.55 -25.25
CA SER A 735 25.46 -10.52 -25.51
C SER A 735 26.07 -11.88 -25.75
N SER A 736 25.60 -12.91 -25.04
CA SER A 736 26.15 -14.26 -25.13
C SER A 736 25.07 -15.34 -25.03
N THR A 737 25.25 -16.41 -25.80
CA THR A 737 24.52 -17.69 -25.70
C THR A 737 25.36 -18.78 -25.02
N GLY A 738 26.63 -18.49 -24.74
CA GLY A 738 27.59 -19.40 -24.12
C GLY A 738 27.82 -19.08 -22.65
N LYS A 739 28.70 -19.85 -22.00
CA LYS A 739 28.98 -19.71 -20.57
C LYS A 739 29.68 -18.38 -20.28
N ILE A 740 29.27 -17.72 -19.19
CA ILE A 740 29.90 -16.51 -18.65
C ILE A 740 30.48 -16.84 -17.27
N SER A 741 31.65 -16.31 -16.93
CA SER A 741 32.25 -16.45 -15.60
C SER A 741 33.07 -15.24 -15.19
N PHE A 742 33.03 -14.89 -13.90
CA PHE A 742 33.81 -13.81 -13.31
C PHE A 742 33.93 -14.00 -11.79
N THR A 743 34.88 -13.32 -11.16
CA THR A 743 35.05 -13.31 -9.70
C THR A 743 34.73 -11.93 -9.14
N VAL A 744 33.98 -11.86 -8.05
CA VAL A 744 33.59 -10.58 -7.40
C VAL A 744 33.93 -10.57 -5.92
N ALA A 745 34.24 -9.40 -5.40
CA ALA A 745 34.44 -9.14 -3.99
C ALA A 745 33.11 -8.99 -3.24
N VAL A 746 33.07 -9.55 -2.03
CA VAL A 746 31.91 -9.50 -1.14
C VAL A 746 32.36 -9.21 0.28
N ASP A 747 31.44 -8.71 1.11
CA ASP A 747 31.76 -8.44 2.51
C ASP A 747 31.88 -9.76 3.28
N LYS A 748 32.91 -9.91 4.12
CA LYS A 748 33.09 -11.14 4.93
C LYS A 748 31.92 -11.41 5.86
N ALA A 749 31.27 -10.34 6.34
CA ALA A 749 30.13 -10.39 7.25
C ALA A 749 28.78 -10.49 6.51
N ASN A 750 28.78 -10.79 5.20
CA ASN A 750 27.55 -10.88 4.44
C ASN A 750 26.62 -12.01 4.95
N THR A 751 25.31 -11.76 4.88
CA THR A 751 24.24 -12.73 5.10
C THR A 751 23.47 -13.01 3.82
N GLY A 752 24.18 -12.98 2.70
CA GLY A 752 23.61 -13.02 1.35
C GLY A 752 24.18 -11.93 0.48
N VAL A 753 24.08 -12.10 -0.83
CA VAL A 753 24.61 -11.18 -1.83
C VAL A 753 23.53 -10.93 -2.89
N GLN A 754 23.42 -9.72 -3.38
CA GLN A 754 22.56 -9.37 -4.50
C GLN A 754 23.44 -9.00 -5.68
N LEU A 755 23.23 -9.68 -6.80
CA LEU A 755 23.73 -9.25 -8.09
C LEU A 755 22.68 -8.32 -8.71
N VAL A 756 23.13 -7.19 -9.25
CA VAL A 756 22.31 -6.31 -10.08
C VAL A 756 22.94 -6.27 -11.46
N ARG A 757 22.15 -6.55 -12.49
CA ARG A 757 22.60 -6.53 -13.87
C ARG A 757 21.96 -5.35 -14.58
N THR A 758 22.76 -4.50 -15.21
CA THR A 758 22.27 -3.54 -16.21
C THR A 758 22.30 -4.22 -17.56
N ALA A 759 21.14 -4.39 -18.20
CA ALA A 759 20.97 -5.20 -19.41
C ALA A 759 20.18 -4.47 -20.50
N ASP A 760 20.23 -5.04 -21.71
CA ASP A 760 19.34 -4.72 -22.83
C ASP A 760 18.20 -5.75 -22.84
N HIS A 761 17.00 -5.33 -22.46
CA HIS A 761 15.82 -6.20 -22.42
C HIS A 761 14.92 -6.09 -23.65
N ALA A 762 15.45 -5.65 -24.81
CA ALA A 762 14.69 -5.68 -26.06
C ALA A 762 14.14 -7.06 -26.43
N ARG A 763 14.81 -8.13 -25.97
CA ARG A 763 14.34 -9.51 -26.11
C ARG A 763 13.91 -10.05 -24.75
N PRO A 764 12.65 -10.49 -24.59
CA PRO A 764 12.18 -11.12 -23.36
C PRO A 764 12.76 -12.53 -23.20
N TYR A 765 12.57 -13.11 -22.01
CA TYR A 765 12.99 -14.48 -21.68
C TYR A 765 14.50 -14.70 -21.82
N GLN A 766 15.28 -13.77 -21.27
CA GLN A 766 16.68 -14.03 -20.98
C GLN A 766 16.76 -14.87 -19.71
N GLU A 767 17.48 -16.00 -19.79
CA GLU A 767 17.52 -16.96 -18.70
C GLU A 767 18.93 -17.53 -18.55
N VAL A 768 19.45 -17.52 -17.32
CA VAL A 768 20.69 -18.21 -16.97
C VAL A 768 20.49 -19.05 -15.72
N LYS A 769 21.16 -20.19 -15.68
CA LYS A 769 21.43 -20.89 -14.42
C LYS A 769 22.63 -20.22 -13.74
N VAL A 770 22.47 -19.85 -12.47
CA VAL A 770 23.50 -19.16 -11.68
C VAL A 770 24.23 -20.17 -10.80
N LEU A 771 25.56 -20.18 -10.88
CA LEU A 771 26.43 -20.98 -10.02
C LEU A 771 27.37 -20.07 -9.23
N VAL A 772 27.58 -20.42 -7.95
CA VAL A 772 28.55 -19.79 -7.05
C VAL A 772 29.54 -20.84 -6.58
N ASP A 773 30.82 -20.63 -6.88
CA ASP A 773 31.91 -21.58 -6.61
C ASP A 773 31.59 -23.01 -7.12
N GLY A 774 31.01 -23.07 -8.33
CA GLY A 774 30.64 -24.32 -9.00
C GLY A 774 29.35 -24.99 -8.50
N LYS A 775 28.66 -24.40 -7.52
CA LYS A 775 27.37 -24.91 -7.01
C LYS A 775 26.22 -24.10 -7.57
N GLU A 776 25.21 -24.79 -8.08
CA GLU A 776 23.96 -24.16 -8.54
C GLU A 776 23.23 -23.47 -7.38
N VAL A 777 22.85 -22.21 -7.62
CA VAL A 777 22.09 -21.38 -6.67
C VAL A 777 20.63 -21.27 -7.10
N GLY A 778 20.38 -21.15 -8.41
CA GLY A 778 19.04 -21.08 -8.97
C GLY A 778 19.03 -20.53 -10.40
N THR A 779 17.84 -20.25 -10.91
CA THR A 779 17.62 -19.68 -12.24
C THR A 779 17.34 -18.18 -12.15
N TRP A 780 18.11 -17.37 -12.87
CA TRP A 780 17.82 -15.97 -13.09
C TRP A 780 17.05 -15.83 -14.40
N LEU A 781 15.73 -15.66 -14.28
CA LEU A 781 14.81 -15.47 -15.39
C LEU A 781 14.36 -14.01 -15.45
N GLN A 782 14.57 -13.38 -16.61
CA GLN A 782 14.03 -12.08 -16.94
C GLN A 782 13.00 -12.28 -18.08
N PRO A 783 11.69 -12.23 -17.79
CA PRO A 783 10.65 -12.62 -18.75
C PRO A 783 10.03 -11.46 -19.52
N THR A 784 10.16 -10.20 -19.06
CA THR A 784 9.59 -9.04 -19.76
C THR A 784 10.52 -8.58 -20.88
N GLY A 785 10.00 -7.84 -21.86
CA GLY A 785 10.86 -7.26 -22.88
C GLY A 785 10.27 -5.99 -23.46
N ASN A 786 11.14 -5.03 -23.74
CA ASN A 786 10.78 -3.69 -24.18
C ASN A 786 11.73 -3.21 -25.27
N ALA A 787 11.20 -2.99 -26.47
CA ALA A 787 11.98 -2.55 -27.62
C ALA A 787 12.24 -1.03 -27.64
N SER A 788 11.50 -0.25 -26.84
CA SER A 788 11.50 1.21 -26.84
C SER A 788 12.39 1.79 -25.73
N GLN A 789 12.18 1.34 -24.50
CA GLN A 789 12.97 1.71 -23.32
C GLN A 789 13.79 0.48 -22.92
N ARG A 790 14.99 0.35 -23.51
CA ARG A 790 15.70 -0.93 -23.55
C ARG A 790 16.61 -1.18 -22.36
N TRP A 791 16.99 -0.14 -21.62
CA TRP A 791 17.80 -0.35 -20.43
C TRP A 791 16.96 -0.89 -19.29
N LEU A 792 17.49 -1.91 -18.62
CA LEU A 792 16.87 -2.58 -17.48
C LEU A 792 17.92 -2.75 -16.37
N GLN A 793 17.50 -2.59 -15.11
CA GLN A 793 18.16 -3.18 -13.96
C GLN A 793 17.30 -4.28 -13.35
N ASP A 794 17.77 -5.52 -13.43
CA ASP A 794 17.19 -6.66 -12.71
C ASP A 794 18.16 -7.23 -11.67
N THR A 795 17.62 -7.97 -10.69
CA THR A 795 18.38 -8.43 -9.53
C THR A 795 18.28 -9.94 -9.35
N PHE A 796 19.31 -10.51 -8.74
CA PHE A 796 19.34 -11.89 -8.30
C PHE A 796 19.95 -11.99 -6.90
N ALA A 797 19.17 -12.51 -5.95
CA ALA A 797 19.63 -12.74 -4.58
C ALA A 797 20.30 -14.12 -4.47
N ILE A 798 21.50 -14.15 -3.91
CA ILE A 798 22.29 -15.33 -3.57
C ILE A 798 22.17 -15.55 -2.07
N PRO A 799 21.62 -16.70 -1.63
CA PRO A 799 21.45 -17.02 -0.22
C PRO A 799 22.76 -17.07 0.58
N ALA A 800 22.68 -16.79 1.88
CA ALA A 800 23.80 -16.79 2.81
C ALA A 800 24.58 -18.11 2.80
N LYS A 801 23.91 -19.26 2.60
CA LYS A 801 24.54 -20.59 2.55
C LYS A 801 25.58 -20.74 1.43
N PHE A 802 25.56 -19.88 0.42
CA PHE A 802 26.56 -19.85 -0.65
C PHE A 802 27.65 -18.80 -0.44
N THR A 803 27.44 -17.80 0.44
CA THR A 803 28.27 -16.59 0.48
C THR A 803 28.88 -16.28 1.85
N SER A 804 28.31 -16.80 2.93
CA SER A 804 28.70 -16.46 4.31
C SER A 804 30.17 -16.77 4.61
N GLY A 805 30.85 -15.80 5.23
CA GLY A 805 32.26 -15.90 5.61
C GLY A 805 33.27 -15.74 4.45
N LYS A 806 32.80 -15.64 3.21
CA LYS A 806 33.64 -15.45 2.01
C LYS A 806 33.91 -13.97 1.77
N GLN A 807 35.03 -13.67 1.12
CA GLN A 807 35.41 -12.32 0.67
C GLN A 807 35.41 -12.18 -0.85
N LYS A 808 35.36 -13.31 -1.56
CA LYS A 808 35.26 -13.39 -3.01
C LYS A 808 34.34 -14.54 -3.37
N LEU A 809 33.60 -14.39 -4.47
CA LEU A 809 32.77 -15.43 -5.07
C LEU A 809 33.16 -15.64 -6.52
N ALA A 810 33.31 -16.89 -6.96
CA ALA A 810 33.38 -17.22 -8.37
C ALA A 810 31.95 -17.43 -8.91
N ILE A 811 31.51 -16.53 -9.79
CA ILE A 811 30.21 -16.57 -10.43
C ILE A 811 30.34 -17.24 -11.79
N ALA A 812 29.45 -18.17 -12.10
CA ALA A 812 29.23 -18.65 -13.46
C ALA A 812 27.75 -18.53 -13.83
N LEU A 813 27.48 -18.04 -15.02
CA LEU A 813 26.15 -17.93 -15.61
C LEU A 813 26.12 -18.83 -16.84
N GLU A 814 25.15 -19.73 -16.88
CA GLU A 814 24.97 -20.68 -17.98
C GLU A 814 23.64 -20.38 -18.67
N PRO A 815 23.63 -19.65 -19.81
CA PRO A 815 22.41 -19.36 -20.55
C PRO A 815 21.61 -20.60 -20.88
N ALA A 816 20.29 -20.52 -20.71
CA ALA A 816 19.41 -21.64 -20.98
C ALA A 816 19.33 -21.92 -22.48
N ARG A 817 19.30 -23.21 -22.87
CA ARG A 817 19.23 -23.58 -24.28
C ARG A 817 17.93 -23.09 -24.90
N GLY A 818 18.03 -22.24 -25.93
CA GLY A 818 16.88 -21.70 -26.65
C GLY A 818 16.26 -20.45 -26.02
N SER A 819 16.82 -19.93 -24.92
CA SER A 819 16.45 -18.61 -24.40
C SER A 819 17.00 -17.49 -25.31
N ALA A 820 16.53 -16.25 -25.09
CA ALA A 820 17.19 -15.10 -25.68
C ALA A 820 18.66 -15.00 -25.18
N PRO A 821 19.59 -14.44 -25.98
CA PRO A 821 20.96 -14.18 -25.54
C PRO A 821 20.98 -13.38 -24.25
N TRP A 822 21.84 -13.78 -23.30
CA TRP A 822 22.01 -13.07 -22.04
C TRP A 822 22.81 -11.80 -22.29
N THR A 823 22.21 -10.64 -22.02
CA THR A 823 22.87 -9.34 -22.21
C THR A 823 23.28 -8.74 -20.88
N ALA A 824 24.41 -8.03 -20.87
CA ALA A 824 24.86 -7.25 -19.73
C ALA A 824 25.80 -6.13 -20.17
N SER A 825 25.65 -4.96 -19.56
CA SER A 825 26.58 -3.84 -19.65
C SER A 825 27.44 -3.79 -18.38
N THR A 826 26.80 -3.96 -17.22
CA THR A 826 27.47 -3.99 -15.92
C THR A 826 26.88 -5.06 -15.02
N TYR A 827 27.70 -5.50 -14.07
CA TYR A 827 27.24 -6.21 -12.87
C TYR A 827 27.64 -5.40 -11.64
N ALA A 828 26.68 -4.94 -10.85
CA ALA A 828 26.94 -4.41 -9.51
C ALA A 828 26.70 -5.52 -8.47
N VAL A 829 27.56 -5.55 -7.45
CA VAL A 829 27.52 -6.57 -6.39
C VAL A 829 27.30 -5.89 -5.06
N ARG A 830 26.26 -6.31 -4.36
CA ARG A 830 25.88 -5.76 -3.07
C ARG A 830 25.79 -6.87 -2.02
N SER A 831 26.41 -6.67 -0.87
CA SER A 831 26.31 -7.60 0.26
C SER A 831 25.23 -7.14 1.24
N PHE A 832 24.35 -8.04 1.64
CA PHE A 832 23.49 -7.84 2.80
C PHE A 832 24.36 -7.97 4.06
N VAL A 833 24.43 -6.93 4.87
CA VAL A 833 25.31 -6.84 6.05
C VAL A 833 24.55 -6.31 7.26
N GLY A 834 25.17 -6.37 8.44
CA GLY A 834 24.65 -5.71 9.64
C GLY A 834 24.44 -4.20 9.41
N PRO A 835 23.44 -3.57 10.07
CA PRO A 835 23.06 -2.19 9.80
C PRO A 835 24.21 -1.19 9.98
N PHE A 836 24.39 -0.29 9.02
CA PHE A 836 25.42 0.74 9.04
C PHE A 836 24.86 2.10 8.62
N ASP A 837 25.52 3.17 9.08
CA ASP A 837 25.22 4.54 8.67
C ASP A 837 25.92 4.80 7.33
N ALA A 838 25.16 5.08 6.27
CA ALA A 838 25.73 5.40 4.95
C ALA A 838 26.34 6.82 4.88
N GLY A 839 26.23 7.61 5.96
CA GLY A 839 26.64 9.02 6.06
C GLY A 839 25.56 9.99 5.55
N ALA A 840 25.57 11.24 6.04
CA ALA A 840 24.61 12.31 5.66
C ALA A 840 24.84 12.89 4.24
N ALA A 841 25.90 12.47 3.55
CA ALA A 841 26.18 12.91 2.20
C ALA A 841 25.36 12.09 1.21
N ARG A 842 24.14 12.57 0.92
CA ARG A 842 23.33 12.42 -0.31
C ARG A 842 21.86 12.12 0.03
N SER A 843 21.06 13.18 0.12
CA SER A 843 19.60 13.16 0.13
C SER A 843 19.07 12.94 -1.29
N ALA A 844 18.86 11.68 -1.64
CA ALA A 844 18.00 11.13 -2.69
C ALA A 844 18.03 9.61 -2.42
N ALA A 845 16.95 8.86 -2.66
CA ALA A 845 17.05 7.40 -2.79
C ALA A 845 18.34 7.08 -3.58
N GLN A 846 19.31 6.39 -2.95
CA GLN A 846 20.65 6.24 -3.51
C GLN A 846 20.58 5.47 -4.83
N ARG A 847 20.40 6.20 -5.94
CA ARG A 847 20.36 5.64 -7.29
C ARG A 847 21.60 4.81 -7.51
N LEU A 848 21.41 3.59 -7.97
CA LEU A 848 22.45 2.69 -8.40
C LEU A 848 22.80 3.02 -9.84
N ASP A 849 23.30 4.24 -10.06
CA ASP A 849 23.65 4.67 -11.40
C ASP A 849 24.80 3.80 -11.94
N PRO A 850 24.60 3.15 -13.08
CA PRO A 850 25.65 2.36 -13.71
C PRO A 850 26.70 3.34 -14.27
N GLY A 851 27.81 3.53 -13.55
CA GLY A 851 28.88 4.47 -13.95
C GLY A 851 29.56 4.19 -15.30
N ALA A 852 29.20 3.10 -15.97
CA ALA A 852 29.59 2.77 -17.34
C ALA A 852 28.69 3.40 -18.41
N LEU A 853 27.51 3.88 -18.03
CA LEU A 853 26.58 4.56 -18.92
C LEU A 853 26.92 6.06 -19.02
N ASP A 854 26.95 6.56 -20.24
CA ASP A 854 27.10 7.97 -20.58
C ASP A 854 25.72 8.60 -20.78
N TRP A 855 25.35 9.47 -19.84
CA TRP A 855 24.09 10.23 -19.81
C TRP A 855 24.17 11.55 -20.58
N SER A 856 25.26 11.79 -21.34
CA SER A 856 25.38 13.00 -22.18
C SER A 856 24.61 12.92 -23.49
N ALA A 857 24.01 11.77 -23.81
CA ALA A 857 23.13 11.65 -24.96
C ALA A 857 21.92 12.59 -24.80
N PRO A 858 21.43 13.22 -25.89
CA PRO A 858 20.25 14.05 -25.82
C PRO A 858 19.08 13.29 -25.19
N ASP A 859 18.33 13.95 -24.30
CA ASP A 859 17.06 13.42 -23.83
C ASP A 859 16.10 13.18 -25.01
N ARG A 860 15.07 12.38 -24.79
CA ARG A 860 14.04 12.08 -25.79
C ARG A 860 13.00 13.20 -25.90
N GLY A 861 13.12 14.24 -25.09
CA GLY A 861 12.06 15.20 -24.79
C GLY A 861 10.90 14.58 -24.00
N PRO A 862 10.02 15.42 -23.44
CA PRO A 862 8.79 14.96 -22.80
C PRO A 862 7.89 14.29 -23.84
N LEU A 863 7.12 13.30 -23.38
CA LEU A 863 6.10 12.69 -24.23
C LEU A 863 4.95 13.69 -24.42
N VAL A 864 4.57 13.91 -25.67
CA VAL A 864 3.42 14.74 -26.00
C VAL A 864 2.25 13.82 -26.35
N ARG A 865 1.13 14.04 -25.68
CA ARG A 865 -0.10 13.29 -25.87
C ARG A 865 -0.57 13.34 -27.33
N ASP A 866 -0.87 12.18 -27.91
CA ASP A 866 -1.41 12.04 -29.25
C ASP A 866 -2.41 10.85 -29.34
N SER A 867 -2.82 10.48 -30.56
CA SER A 867 -3.76 9.37 -30.81
C SER A 867 -3.32 7.99 -30.31
N ARG A 868 -2.06 7.84 -29.90
CA ARG A 868 -1.50 6.62 -29.30
C ARG A 868 -1.76 6.50 -27.81
N ASP A 869 -2.22 7.58 -27.18
CA ASP A 869 -2.48 7.70 -25.74
C ASP A 869 -4.00 7.65 -25.51
N PRO A 870 -4.63 6.45 -25.64
CA PRO A 870 -6.06 6.31 -25.44
C PRO A 870 -6.41 6.66 -24.00
N VAL A 871 -7.61 7.18 -23.81
CA VAL A 871 -8.18 7.43 -22.48
C VAL A 871 -9.55 6.81 -22.45
N SER A 872 -9.96 6.35 -21.28
CA SER A 872 -11.31 5.82 -21.13
C SER A 872 -12.31 6.96 -21.30
N THR A 873 -13.02 6.97 -22.44
CA THR A 873 -14.14 7.89 -22.64
C THR A 873 -15.41 7.21 -22.13
N ARG A 874 -16.15 7.86 -21.23
CA ARG A 874 -17.50 7.38 -20.87
C ARG A 874 -18.34 7.31 -22.15
N PRO A 875 -18.91 6.16 -22.53
CA PRO A 875 -20.04 6.16 -23.44
C PRO A 875 -21.28 6.50 -22.59
N GLY A 876 -21.59 7.79 -22.45
CA GLY A 876 -22.86 8.29 -21.89
C GLY A 876 -23.06 8.00 -20.39
N GLY A 877 -22.84 9.03 -19.56
CA GLY A 877 -23.41 9.08 -18.21
C GLY A 877 -24.89 9.45 -18.25
#